data_AF-A0A948VTD8-F1
#
_entry.id   AF-A0A948VTD8-F1
#
_cell.length_a   1.000
_cell.length_b   1.000
_cell.length_c   1.000
_cell.angle_alpha   90.00
_cell.angle_beta   90.00
_cell.angle_gamma   90.00
#
_symmetry.space_group_name_H-M   'P 1'
#
loop_
_entity.id
_entity.type
_entity.pdbx_description
1 polymer ?
#
loop_
_entity_poly.entity_id
_entity_poly.type
_entity_poly.pdbx_seq_one_letter_code
_entity_poly.pdbx_strand_id
1 'polypeptide(L)'
;MTRVFEVKFSRRGSILALAVAGLVFGPETGVPRHAVAKAPPAPAENPKRDIEALKSLQTKEGVLRLPEVVTKAEERHNEAFDEFIKPVRETPLSVEQADKLRQSKKSADEGNFVDLLLVRGELSDPVAVKIVDWLMLRKGEGTIEAYRKFLDENPTWPNRWLLIEHLEQKLLKLDNPEITIAAFESIAPETAIGKAALAVALAKSGRLEEARKLAGQTWRNSEMSTAVMTDLKARLGELISAEDVAARAKADTTASDAKWGKTRSKAYDDMKAGKFKSAYKKIESAKGLSINPRNERVFLLGWLALRYLGDTDAAKTHFSSLRKSADGPLSRSKAAYWLGRAHEADGDTAAADKHYRDAFTAQNDTFHAHLARQRVSKGPQDIEINPPQVPTAEQVQRFRSLDSVKAAVIADKAGLGRDITRPFVANLGNIFETEGEVALIAHLTRELGDTQQSLRIGKSAISRGMNLIYYAYPLHAFPDYKPLRKPPEPAFLLSVARQESEFNTGIVSRAGARGILQVMPVTAKHVCNDYKIKCELGRLLTDESYNTKLSSAYIADRMEEFGGSYVLGLAGYNAGPGRARQWIRQIGDPRDALIDEIDWIERIPFWETRNYVAKVLSNIQMYRARLGEAQPLRLEDDLMRAKEHKRAEKRFAPGSKGLQVSAGK
;
A
#
# COMPACT_ATOMS: atom_id res chain seq x y z
N MET A 1 -18.23 -21.68 42.40
CA MET A 1 -16.78 -21.45 42.44
C MET A 1 -16.21 -21.92 41.11
N THR A 2 -16.23 -21.06 40.09
CA THR A 2 -15.82 -21.44 38.71
C THR A 2 -15.16 -20.21 38.10
N ARG A 3 -13.84 -20.27 37.92
CA ARG A 3 -13.01 -19.16 37.43
C ARG A 3 -13.06 -19.10 35.90
N VAL A 4 -13.34 -17.89 35.42
CA VAL A 4 -13.23 -17.42 34.04
C VAL A 4 -11.75 -17.35 33.64
N PHE A 5 -11.37 -17.92 32.50
CA PHE A 5 -10.07 -17.68 31.86
C PHE A 5 -10.24 -16.70 30.70
N GLU A 6 -9.74 -15.48 30.92
CA GLU A 6 -9.64 -14.41 29.93
C GLU A 6 -8.33 -14.60 29.14
N VAL A 7 -8.42 -14.89 27.83
CA VAL A 7 -7.24 -15.01 26.94
C VAL A 7 -6.97 -13.65 26.27
N LYS A 8 -5.88 -12.99 26.68
CA LYS A 8 -5.36 -11.77 26.04
C LYS A 8 -4.61 -12.11 24.75
N PHE A 9 -5.20 -11.83 23.58
CA PHE A 9 -4.47 -11.87 22.31
C PHE A 9 -3.60 -10.61 22.11
N SER A 10 -2.28 -10.85 22.05
CA SER A 10 -1.24 -9.85 21.77
C SER A 10 -1.18 -9.49 20.27
N ARG A 11 -0.79 -8.24 20.01
CA ARG A 11 -0.71 -7.57 18.70
C ARG A 11 0.36 -8.22 17.81
N ARG A 12 0.01 -8.56 16.55
CA ARG A 12 0.91 -8.60 15.38
C ARG A 12 0.07 -8.71 14.10
N GLY A 13 0.07 -7.66 13.28
CA GLY A 13 -0.31 -7.74 11.87
C GLY A 13 0.98 -7.81 11.08
N SER A 14 1.29 -8.98 10.52
CA SER A 14 2.41 -9.16 9.60
C SER A 14 1.88 -9.01 8.18
N ILE A 15 2.32 -7.95 7.49
CA ILE A 15 2.19 -7.83 6.04
C ILE A 15 3.44 -8.50 5.47
N LEU A 16 3.25 -9.61 4.77
CA LEU A 16 4.29 -10.36 4.09
C LEU A 16 4.78 -9.53 2.89
N ALA A 17 6.03 -9.07 2.93
CA ALA A 17 6.71 -8.48 1.79
C ALA A 17 7.75 -9.49 1.30
N LEU A 18 7.52 -10.10 0.13
CA LEU A 18 8.52 -10.94 -0.51
C LEU A 18 9.69 -10.05 -0.97
N ALA A 19 10.87 -10.29 -0.39
CA ALA A 19 12.13 -9.76 -0.88
C ALA A 19 12.64 -10.67 -2.02
N VAL A 20 12.70 -10.15 -3.24
CA VAL A 20 13.39 -10.81 -4.36
C VAL A 20 14.88 -10.48 -4.26
N ALA A 21 15.71 -11.51 -4.04
CA ALA A 21 17.16 -11.40 -4.03
C ALA A 21 17.69 -11.22 -5.46
N GLY A 22 18.32 -10.08 -5.73
CA GLY A 22 19.02 -9.81 -6.99
C GLY A 22 20.37 -10.53 -7.01
N LEU A 23 20.56 -11.37 -8.03
CA LEU A 23 21.86 -11.92 -8.41
C LEU A 23 22.62 -10.90 -9.28
N VAL A 24 23.86 -10.64 -8.88
CA VAL A 24 24.82 -9.73 -9.50
C VAL A 24 25.40 -10.39 -10.75
N PHE A 25 25.38 -9.69 -11.89
CA PHE A 25 26.25 -10.01 -13.03
C PHE A 25 27.17 -8.81 -13.32
N GLY A 26 28.47 -9.10 -13.35
CA GLY A 26 29.55 -8.21 -13.80
C GLY A 26 29.75 -8.24 -15.33
N PRO A 27 30.74 -7.51 -15.85
CA PRO A 27 30.55 -6.68 -17.04
C PRO A 27 31.02 -7.28 -18.38
N GLU A 28 30.40 -6.73 -19.43
CA GLU A 28 30.88 -6.49 -20.81
C GLU A 28 31.59 -7.60 -21.60
N THR A 29 31.01 -7.98 -22.74
CA THR A 29 31.71 -7.94 -24.04
C THR A 29 30.70 -7.69 -25.18
N GLY A 30 31.13 -6.91 -26.17
CA GLY A 30 30.28 -6.22 -27.15
C GLY A 30 29.67 -7.07 -28.26
N VAL A 31 28.61 -6.52 -28.85
CA VAL A 31 27.97 -6.99 -30.09
C VAL A 31 27.87 -5.81 -31.06
N PRO A 32 28.20 -5.97 -32.36
CA PRO A 32 28.26 -4.87 -33.32
C PRO A 32 26.87 -4.35 -33.73
N ARG A 33 26.84 -3.05 -34.08
CA ARG A 33 25.69 -2.29 -34.56
C ARG A 33 25.14 -2.87 -35.87
N HIS A 34 23.87 -3.29 -35.87
CA HIS A 34 23.05 -3.34 -37.07
C HIS A 34 21.93 -2.31 -37.02
N ALA A 35 21.80 -1.57 -38.12
CA ALA A 35 20.92 -0.44 -38.31
C ALA A 35 19.45 -0.87 -38.25
N VAL A 36 18.69 -0.27 -37.33
CA VAL A 36 17.22 -0.31 -37.34
C VAL A 36 16.73 1.00 -37.94
N ALA A 37 15.93 0.88 -38.99
CA ALA A 37 15.32 1.99 -39.71
C ALA A 37 14.47 2.86 -38.78
N LYS A 38 14.61 4.20 -38.91
CA LYS A 38 13.80 5.20 -38.22
C LYS A 38 12.33 5.06 -38.61
N ALA A 39 11.47 4.78 -37.63
CA ALA A 39 10.04 5.06 -37.75
C ALA A 39 9.80 6.58 -37.75
N PRO A 40 8.82 7.10 -38.53
CA PRO A 40 8.54 8.52 -38.61
C PRO A 40 7.99 9.06 -37.28
N PRO A 41 8.24 10.34 -36.94
CA PRO A 41 7.73 10.92 -35.70
C PRO A 41 6.19 11.04 -35.76
N ALA A 42 5.51 10.56 -34.72
CA ALA A 42 4.10 10.87 -34.52
C ALA A 42 3.93 12.38 -34.30
N PRO A 43 2.86 13.01 -34.85
CA PRO A 43 2.66 14.44 -34.73
C PRO A 43 2.36 14.81 -33.27
N ALA A 44 3.03 15.84 -32.77
CA ALA A 44 2.77 16.43 -31.47
C ALA A 44 1.44 17.21 -31.52
N GLU A 45 0.34 16.58 -31.07
CA GLU A 45 -0.92 17.28 -30.85
C GLU A 45 -1.09 17.67 -29.38
N ASN A 46 -1.28 18.96 -29.17
CA ASN A 46 -1.45 19.63 -27.89
C ASN A 46 -2.83 19.27 -27.30
N PRO A 47 -2.92 18.61 -26.12
CA PRO A 47 -4.19 18.20 -25.52
C PRO A 47 -4.86 19.41 -24.86
N LYS A 48 -5.48 20.28 -25.67
CA LYS A 48 -6.35 21.32 -25.12
C LYS A 48 -7.60 20.65 -24.52
N ARG A 49 -7.65 20.63 -23.19
CA ARG A 49 -8.76 20.15 -22.36
C ARG A 49 -9.89 21.19 -22.38
N ASP A 50 -11.14 20.75 -22.53
CA ASP A 50 -12.32 21.62 -22.56
C ASP A 50 -12.56 22.28 -21.18
N ILE A 51 -12.09 23.52 -21.04
CA ILE A 51 -12.19 24.35 -19.83
C ILE A 51 -13.66 24.70 -19.50
N GLU A 52 -14.57 24.58 -20.46
CA GLU A 52 -15.97 24.99 -20.31
C GLU A 52 -16.80 24.00 -19.48
N ALA A 53 -16.46 22.69 -19.53
CA ALA A 53 -17.06 21.67 -18.68
C ALA A 53 -16.79 21.94 -17.18
N LEU A 54 -15.59 22.46 -16.86
CA LEU A 54 -15.16 22.75 -15.48
C LEU A 54 -15.89 23.93 -14.83
N LYS A 55 -16.39 24.90 -15.62
CA LYS A 55 -17.08 26.09 -15.10
C LYS A 55 -18.54 25.84 -14.70
N SER A 56 -19.14 24.72 -15.14
CA SER A 56 -20.53 24.38 -14.85
C SER A 56 -20.75 23.58 -13.55
N LEU A 57 -19.68 23.31 -12.79
CA LEU A 57 -19.63 22.32 -11.69
C LEU A 57 -20.14 22.80 -10.32
N GLN A 58 -21.07 23.75 -10.29
CA GLN A 58 -21.99 23.96 -9.18
C GLN A 58 -23.40 24.00 -9.76
N THR A 59 -24.10 22.86 -9.76
CA THR A 59 -25.52 22.90 -10.09
C THR A 59 -26.27 23.69 -9.01
N LYS A 60 -27.31 24.39 -9.43
CA LYS A 60 -28.16 25.29 -8.65
C LYS A 60 -28.84 24.66 -7.40
N GLU A 61 -28.56 23.40 -7.06
CA GLU A 61 -29.27 22.63 -6.02
C GLU A 61 -28.40 22.19 -4.82
N GLY A 62 -27.10 22.50 -4.81
CA GLY A 62 -26.23 22.22 -3.65
C GLY A 62 -25.92 20.73 -3.41
N VAL A 63 -25.98 19.89 -4.45
CA VAL A 63 -25.55 18.47 -4.42
C VAL A 63 -24.11 18.37 -4.91
N LEU A 64 -23.22 17.69 -4.18
CA LEU A 64 -21.85 17.43 -4.63
C LEU A 64 -21.82 16.16 -5.49
N ARG A 65 -21.57 16.31 -6.80
CA ARG A 65 -21.22 15.20 -7.72
C ARG A 65 -19.74 15.31 -8.10
N LEU A 66 -19.04 14.18 -8.11
CA LEU A 66 -17.71 14.13 -8.71
C LEU A 66 -17.87 14.17 -10.23
N PRO A 67 -17.10 15.00 -10.96
CA PRO A 67 -17.12 14.96 -12.41
C PRO A 67 -16.45 13.67 -12.90
N GLU A 68 -17.08 12.97 -13.85
CA GLU A 68 -16.36 12.04 -14.71
C GLU A 68 -15.56 12.86 -15.72
N VAL A 69 -14.39 13.37 -15.30
CA VAL A 69 -13.44 13.89 -16.28
C VAL A 69 -12.66 12.68 -16.79
N VAL A 70 -13.13 12.14 -17.91
CA VAL A 70 -12.40 11.13 -18.66
C VAL A 70 -11.76 11.86 -19.84
N THR A 71 -10.44 11.83 -19.92
CA THR A 71 -9.74 12.33 -21.12
C THR A 71 -10.04 11.40 -22.30
N LYS A 72 -10.00 11.89 -23.55
CA LYS A 72 -10.14 11.02 -24.73
C LYS A 72 -9.17 9.83 -24.75
N ALA A 73 -8.01 9.97 -24.12
CA ALA A 73 -7.05 8.88 -23.95
C ALA A 73 -7.55 7.82 -22.96
N GLU A 74 -8.12 8.24 -21.83
CA GLU A 74 -8.75 7.33 -20.85
C GLU A 74 -10.03 6.68 -21.41
N GLU A 75 -10.83 7.37 -22.23
CA GLU A 75 -12.00 6.81 -22.91
C GLU A 75 -11.57 5.67 -23.85
N ARG A 76 -10.64 5.94 -24.77
CA ARG A 76 -10.09 4.93 -25.69
C ARG A 76 -9.45 3.76 -24.95
N HIS A 77 -8.74 4.04 -23.86
CA HIS A 77 -8.17 3.01 -23.00
C HIS A 77 -9.27 2.12 -22.41
N ASN A 78 -10.32 2.71 -21.83
CA ASN A 78 -11.42 1.95 -21.25
C ASN A 78 -12.16 1.10 -22.30
N GLU A 79 -12.50 1.68 -23.45
CA GLU A 79 -13.15 0.97 -24.56
C GLU A 79 -12.31 -0.23 -25.04
N ALA A 80 -11.00 -0.03 -25.25
CA ALA A 80 -10.11 -1.09 -25.67
C ALA A 80 -10.00 -2.20 -24.62
N PHE A 81 -9.83 -1.84 -23.35
CA PHE A 81 -9.69 -2.83 -22.28
C PHE A 81 -11.01 -3.56 -21.99
N ASP A 82 -12.16 -2.91 -22.15
CA ASP A 82 -13.47 -3.57 -22.10
C ASP A 82 -13.58 -4.66 -23.16
N GLU A 83 -13.20 -4.36 -24.40
CA GLU A 83 -13.16 -5.36 -25.48
C GLU A 83 -12.14 -6.48 -25.19
N PHE A 84 -10.97 -6.16 -24.63
CA PHE A 84 -9.99 -7.17 -24.25
C PHE A 84 -10.51 -8.14 -23.18
N ILE A 85 -11.19 -7.67 -22.15
CA ILE A 85 -11.68 -8.52 -21.07
C ILE A 85 -13.03 -9.18 -21.37
N LYS A 86 -13.79 -8.66 -22.33
CA LYS A 86 -15.18 -9.09 -22.61
C LYS A 86 -15.35 -10.61 -22.69
N PRO A 87 -14.54 -11.38 -23.44
CA PRO A 87 -14.72 -12.83 -23.53
C PRO A 87 -14.58 -13.57 -22.20
N VAL A 88 -13.72 -13.10 -21.28
CA VAL A 88 -13.61 -13.70 -19.95
C VAL A 88 -14.68 -13.17 -19.01
N ARG A 89 -14.98 -11.86 -19.04
CA ARG A 89 -16.04 -11.24 -18.21
C ARG A 89 -17.40 -11.87 -18.50
N GLU A 90 -17.67 -12.24 -19.75
CA GLU A 90 -18.92 -12.84 -20.20
C GLU A 90 -18.94 -14.38 -20.10
N THR A 91 -17.93 -15.02 -19.48
CA THR A 91 -17.89 -16.48 -19.27
C THR A 91 -19.24 -16.98 -18.72
N PRO A 92 -19.96 -17.87 -19.43
CA PRO A 92 -21.26 -18.36 -18.98
C PRO A 92 -21.16 -19.09 -17.64
N LEU A 93 -22.16 -18.89 -16.78
CA LEU A 93 -22.31 -19.64 -15.54
C LEU A 93 -23.81 -19.87 -15.30
N SER A 94 -24.24 -21.13 -15.25
CA SER A 94 -25.64 -21.45 -14.98
C SER A 94 -25.99 -21.18 -13.50
N VAL A 95 -27.27 -20.94 -13.21
CA VAL A 95 -27.76 -20.79 -11.82
C VAL A 95 -27.41 -22.01 -10.99
N GLU A 96 -27.57 -23.21 -11.56
CA GLU A 96 -27.25 -24.48 -10.91
C GLU A 96 -25.75 -24.59 -10.56
N GLN A 97 -24.86 -24.23 -11.49
CA GLN A 97 -23.41 -24.22 -11.22
C GLN A 97 -23.05 -23.17 -10.16
N ALA A 98 -23.68 -22.00 -10.18
CA ALA A 98 -23.48 -20.97 -9.17
C ALA A 98 -23.94 -21.44 -7.78
N ASP A 99 -25.08 -22.12 -7.68
CA ASP A 99 -25.59 -22.70 -6.42
C ASP A 99 -24.66 -23.79 -5.89
N LYS A 100 -24.21 -24.70 -6.76
CA LYS A 100 -23.23 -25.73 -6.42
C LYS A 100 -21.93 -25.14 -5.89
N LEU A 101 -21.40 -24.09 -6.52
CA LEU A 101 -20.19 -23.42 -6.04
C LEU A 101 -20.39 -22.74 -4.67
N ARG A 102 -21.56 -22.11 -4.44
CA ARG A 102 -21.92 -21.54 -3.13
C ARG A 102 -22.00 -22.63 -2.05
N GLN A 103 -22.61 -23.77 -2.37
CA GLN A 103 -22.65 -24.94 -1.50
C GLN A 103 -21.23 -25.45 -1.22
N SER A 104 -20.38 -25.63 -2.24
CA SER A 104 -19.00 -26.07 -2.04
C SER A 104 -18.22 -25.15 -1.13
N LYS A 105 -18.36 -23.81 -1.28
CA LYS A 105 -17.71 -22.86 -0.36
C LYS A 105 -18.21 -23.06 1.08
N LYS A 106 -19.52 -23.13 1.27
CA LYS A 106 -20.12 -23.33 2.60
C LYS A 106 -19.60 -24.62 3.24
N SER A 107 -19.68 -25.74 2.52
CA SER A 107 -19.20 -27.03 3.00
C SER A 107 -17.68 -27.02 3.28
N ALA A 108 -16.88 -26.26 2.52
CA ALA A 108 -15.44 -26.09 2.80
C ALA A 108 -15.18 -25.31 4.09
N ASP A 109 -16.02 -24.32 4.39
CA ASP A 109 -15.94 -23.53 5.61
C ASP A 109 -16.43 -24.31 6.83
N GLU A 110 -17.39 -25.21 6.66
CA GLU A 110 -17.91 -26.12 7.69
C GLU A 110 -17.08 -27.40 7.87
N GLY A 111 -16.14 -27.68 6.95
CA GLY A 111 -15.32 -28.89 6.98
C GLY A 111 -16.05 -30.16 6.51
N ASN A 112 -17.15 -30.03 5.76
CA ASN A 112 -17.87 -31.17 5.19
C ASN A 112 -17.32 -31.53 3.80
N PHE A 113 -16.24 -32.30 3.77
CA PHE A 113 -15.52 -32.63 2.54
C PHE A 113 -16.19 -33.71 1.68
N VAL A 114 -17.07 -34.53 2.26
CA VAL A 114 -17.88 -35.51 1.51
C VAL A 114 -18.82 -34.77 0.56
N ASP A 115 -19.50 -33.73 1.05
CA ASP A 115 -20.36 -32.88 0.21
C ASP A 115 -19.57 -32.21 -0.91
N LEU A 116 -18.32 -31.79 -0.66
CA LEU A 116 -17.48 -31.20 -1.72
C LEU A 116 -17.19 -32.20 -2.83
N LEU A 117 -16.85 -33.45 -2.48
CA LEU A 117 -16.58 -34.49 -3.46
C LEU A 117 -17.83 -34.86 -4.28
N LEU A 118 -19.01 -34.87 -3.64
CA LEU A 118 -20.29 -35.07 -4.34
C LEU A 118 -20.54 -33.93 -5.33
N VAL A 119 -20.53 -32.68 -4.86
CA VAL A 119 -20.77 -31.50 -5.73
C VAL A 119 -19.74 -31.43 -6.85
N ARG A 120 -18.47 -31.74 -6.58
CA ARG A 120 -17.40 -31.81 -7.57
C ARG A 120 -17.76 -32.76 -8.72
N GLY A 121 -18.35 -33.92 -8.43
CA GLY A 121 -18.76 -34.90 -9.45
C GLY A 121 -19.95 -34.44 -10.31
N GLU A 122 -20.72 -33.46 -9.85
CA GLU A 122 -21.90 -32.94 -10.54
C GLU A 122 -21.63 -31.64 -11.33
N LEU A 123 -20.41 -31.10 -11.27
CA LEU A 123 -20.00 -29.92 -12.00
C LEU A 123 -19.50 -30.31 -13.40
N SER A 124 -20.09 -29.69 -14.43
CA SER A 124 -19.71 -29.89 -15.83
C SER A 124 -18.64 -28.94 -16.34
N ASP A 125 -18.49 -27.76 -15.72
CA ASP A 125 -17.45 -26.79 -16.09
C ASP A 125 -16.10 -27.17 -15.46
N PRO A 126 -15.04 -27.38 -16.25
CA PRO A 126 -13.73 -27.78 -15.72
C PRO A 126 -13.09 -26.77 -14.77
N VAL A 127 -13.32 -25.47 -14.98
CA VAL A 127 -12.80 -24.41 -14.10
C VAL A 127 -13.57 -24.42 -12.77
N ALA A 128 -14.88 -24.64 -12.80
CA ALA A 128 -15.69 -24.82 -11.59
C ALA A 128 -15.21 -26.02 -10.76
N VAL A 129 -14.91 -27.15 -11.41
CA VAL A 129 -14.30 -28.33 -10.75
C VAL A 129 -12.98 -27.96 -10.09
N LYS A 130 -12.10 -27.24 -10.79
CA LYS A 130 -10.83 -26.77 -10.23
C LYS A 130 -11.00 -25.82 -9.04
N ILE A 131 -12.05 -24.98 -9.02
CA ILE A 131 -12.38 -24.14 -7.86
C ILE A 131 -12.68 -25.02 -6.64
N VAL A 132 -13.48 -26.08 -6.80
CA VAL A 132 -13.78 -27.01 -5.70
C VAL A 132 -12.54 -27.77 -5.25
N ASP A 133 -11.70 -28.24 -6.18
CA ASP A 133 -10.40 -28.86 -5.86
C ASP A 133 -9.52 -27.92 -5.05
N TRP A 134 -9.39 -26.67 -5.50
CA TRP A 134 -8.62 -25.66 -4.79
C TRP A 134 -9.18 -25.34 -3.40
N LEU A 135 -10.51 -25.31 -3.22
CA LEU A 135 -11.13 -25.13 -1.90
C LEU A 135 -10.77 -26.27 -0.95
N MET A 136 -10.78 -27.52 -1.41
CA MET A 136 -10.36 -28.68 -0.60
C MET A 136 -8.87 -28.59 -0.23
N LEU A 137 -8.00 -28.36 -1.21
CA LEU A 137 -6.56 -28.32 -1.01
C LEU A 137 -6.15 -27.17 -0.07
N ARG A 138 -6.84 -26.03 -0.09
CA ARG A 138 -6.60 -24.93 0.87
C ARG A 138 -6.86 -25.32 2.32
N LYS A 139 -7.79 -26.25 2.56
CA LYS A 139 -8.16 -26.73 3.88
C LYS A 139 -7.26 -27.87 4.37
N GLY A 140 -6.24 -28.27 3.59
CA GLY A 140 -5.34 -29.37 3.95
C GLY A 140 -5.86 -30.75 3.52
N GLU A 141 -7.01 -30.78 2.84
CA GLU A 141 -7.62 -32.01 2.35
C GLU A 141 -7.05 -32.40 0.98
N GLY A 142 -6.89 -33.69 0.73
CA GLY A 142 -6.28 -34.22 -0.50
C GLY A 142 -5.05 -35.09 -0.25
N THR A 143 -4.74 -35.94 -1.22
CA THR A 143 -3.56 -36.83 -1.23
C THR A 143 -2.32 -36.09 -1.73
N ILE A 144 -1.12 -36.59 -1.43
CA ILE A 144 0.15 -36.06 -1.99
C ILE A 144 0.04 -35.88 -3.51
N GLU A 145 -0.54 -36.87 -4.20
CA GLU A 145 -0.75 -36.84 -5.65
C GLU A 145 -1.72 -35.73 -6.08
N ALA A 146 -2.81 -35.50 -5.36
CA ALA A 146 -3.77 -34.44 -5.67
C ALA A 146 -3.12 -33.05 -5.56
N TYR A 147 -2.30 -32.81 -4.54
CA TYR A 147 -1.55 -31.55 -4.42
C TYR A 147 -0.58 -31.37 -5.59
N ARG A 148 0.23 -32.38 -5.90
CA ARG A 148 1.20 -32.31 -7.01
C ARG A 148 0.52 -32.00 -8.33
N LYS A 149 -0.43 -32.84 -8.71
CA LYS A 149 -1.18 -32.70 -9.95
C LYS A 149 -1.79 -31.30 -10.05
N PHE A 150 -2.44 -30.82 -8.99
CA PHE A 150 -3.02 -29.49 -9.01
C PHE A 150 -1.96 -28.39 -9.18
N LEU A 151 -0.86 -28.45 -8.43
CA LEU A 151 0.20 -27.44 -8.47
C LEU A 151 0.93 -27.39 -9.82
N ASP A 152 1.06 -28.54 -10.49
CA ASP A 152 1.71 -28.69 -11.79
C ASP A 152 0.80 -28.20 -12.92
N GLU A 153 -0.47 -28.61 -12.91
CA GLU A 153 -1.45 -28.26 -13.96
C GLU A 153 -1.95 -26.80 -13.84
N ASN A 154 -1.76 -26.15 -12.71
CA ASN A 154 -2.38 -24.86 -12.39
C ASN A 154 -1.38 -23.81 -11.83
N PRO A 155 -0.30 -23.49 -12.57
CA PRO A 155 0.79 -22.66 -12.06
C PRO A 155 0.40 -21.20 -11.74
N THR A 156 -0.70 -20.70 -12.31
CA THR A 156 -1.18 -19.32 -12.09
C THR A 156 -2.24 -19.21 -10.99
N TRP A 157 -2.60 -20.33 -10.34
CA TRP A 157 -3.60 -20.32 -9.28
C TRP A 157 -3.04 -19.73 -7.97
N PRO A 158 -3.88 -19.06 -7.17
CA PRO A 158 -3.44 -18.40 -5.95
C PRO A 158 -3.18 -19.39 -4.81
N ASN A 159 -2.54 -18.89 -3.75
CA ASN A 159 -2.21 -19.65 -2.53
C ASN A 159 -1.26 -20.85 -2.77
N ARG A 160 -0.47 -20.84 -3.84
CA ARG A 160 0.55 -21.88 -4.11
C ARG A 160 1.42 -22.22 -2.92
N TRP A 161 1.95 -21.21 -2.23
CA TRP A 161 2.77 -21.41 -1.04
C TRP A 161 2.04 -22.21 0.06
N LEU A 162 0.77 -21.92 0.30
CA LEU A 162 -0.05 -22.67 1.27
C LEU A 162 -0.28 -24.12 0.83
N LEU A 163 -0.54 -24.34 -0.46
CA LEU A 163 -0.74 -25.69 -0.99
C LEU A 163 0.56 -26.51 -0.94
N ILE A 164 1.71 -25.89 -1.23
CA ILE A 164 3.03 -26.51 -1.06
C ILE A 164 3.29 -26.80 0.41
N GLU A 165 2.98 -25.86 1.32
CA GLU A 165 3.12 -26.09 2.76
C GLU A 165 2.32 -27.31 3.23
N HIS A 166 1.06 -27.46 2.79
CA HIS A 166 0.23 -28.64 3.10
C HIS A 166 0.77 -29.94 2.50
N LEU A 167 1.25 -29.90 1.25
CA LEU A 167 1.92 -31.04 0.60
C LEU A 167 3.16 -31.48 1.40
N GLU A 168 4.03 -30.53 1.74
CA GLU A 168 5.26 -30.79 2.47
C GLU A 168 4.99 -31.23 3.91
N GLN A 169 3.93 -30.73 4.56
CA GLN A 169 3.48 -31.24 5.85
C GLN A 169 3.04 -32.70 5.78
N LYS A 170 2.39 -33.13 4.69
CA LYS A 170 2.02 -34.54 4.47
C LYS A 170 3.26 -35.40 4.27
N LEU A 171 4.26 -34.93 3.51
CA LEU A 171 5.54 -35.61 3.34
C LEU A 171 6.32 -35.70 4.65
N LEU A 172 6.32 -34.65 5.48
CA LEU A 172 6.96 -34.67 6.81
C LEU A 172 6.35 -35.70 7.75
N LYS A 173 5.03 -35.91 7.66
CA LYS A 173 4.28 -36.90 8.46
C LYS A 173 4.35 -38.30 7.88
N LEU A 174 4.81 -38.45 6.64
CA LEU A 174 4.96 -39.75 5.99
C LEU A 174 6.16 -40.48 6.61
N ASP A 175 5.90 -41.63 7.23
CA ASP A 175 6.95 -42.48 7.80
C ASP A 175 7.56 -43.41 6.74
N ASN A 176 8.04 -42.82 5.64
CA ASN A 176 8.69 -43.54 4.55
C ASN A 176 9.79 -42.65 3.94
N PRO A 177 11.06 -42.85 4.31
CA PRO A 177 12.15 -41.98 3.86
C PRO A 177 12.40 -42.09 2.35
N GLU A 178 12.23 -43.26 1.73
CA GLU A 178 12.45 -43.47 0.30
C GLU A 178 11.46 -42.67 -0.55
N ILE A 179 10.16 -42.74 -0.21
CA ILE A 179 9.13 -41.97 -0.92
C ILE A 179 9.33 -40.47 -0.70
N THR A 180 9.68 -40.04 0.51
CA THR A 180 9.92 -38.62 0.81
C THR A 180 11.15 -38.08 0.08
N ILE A 181 12.23 -38.86 -0.03
CA ILE A 181 13.42 -38.48 -0.80
C ILE A 181 13.08 -38.41 -2.29
N ALA A 182 12.51 -39.46 -2.86
CA ALA A 182 12.09 -39.48 -4.27
C ALA A 182 11.10 -38.35 -4.60
N ALA A 183 10.24 -38.00 -3.64
CA ALA A 183 9.35 -36.88 -3.75
C ALA A 183 10.08 -35.55 -3.95
N PHE A 184 11.10 -35.28 -3.14
CA PHE A 184 11.87 -34.04 -3.20
C PHE A 184 12.93 -34.02 -4.31
N GLU A 185 13.27 -35.17 -4.89
CA GLU A 185 14.05 -35.26 -6.13
C GLU A 185 13.25 -34.75 -7.33
N SER A 186 11.93 -35.03 -7.37
CA SER A 186 11.04 -34.53 -8.42
C SER A 186 10.70 -33.04 -8.27
N ILE A 187 10.51 -32.57 -7.03
CA ILE A 187 10.12 -31.19 -6.70
C ILE A 187 10.90 -30.75 -5.48
N ALA A 188 11.88 -29.87 -5.66
CA ALA A 188 12.72 -29.41 -4.56
C ALA A 188 11.89 -28.73 -3.44
N PRO A 189 12.23 -28.94 -2.17
CA PRO A 189 11.47 -28.37 -1.06
C PRO A 189 11.57 -26.84 -1.05
N GLU A 190 10.42 -26.17 -1.00
CA GLU A 190 10.34 -24.71 -1.02
C GLU A 190 10.20 -24.13 0.39
N THR A 191 9.47 -24.80 1.28
CA THR A 191 9.25 -24.30 2.64
C THR A 191 10.26 -24.88 3.63
N ALA A 192 10.30 -24.28 4.82
CA ALA A 192 11.09 -24.82 5.92
C ALA A 192 10.63 -26.23 6.34
N ILE A 193 9.33 -26.51 6.19
CA ILE A 193 8.73 -27.80 6.52
C ILE A 193 9.25 -28.86 5.54
N GLY A 194 9.25 -28.60 4.23
CA GLY A 194 9.77 -29.54 3.24
C GLY A 194 11.26 -29.79 3.38
N LYS A 195 12.05 -28.74 3.63
CA LYS A 195 13.50 -28.92 3.86
C LYS A 195 13.77 -29.74 5.11
N ALA A 196 12.97 -29.55 6.16
CA ALA A 196 13.04 -30.38 7.36
C ALA A 196 12.57 -31.82 7.10
N ALA A 197 11.52 -32.02 6.30
CA ALA A 197 11.04 -33.34 5.89
C ALA A 197 12.12 -34.11 5.14
N LEU A 198 12.79 -33.46 4.17
CA LEU A 198 13.92 -34.04 3.46
C LEU A 198 15.09 -34.32 4.41
N ALA A 199 15.45 -33.41 5.31
CA ALA A 199 16.52 -33.65 6.29
C ALA A 199 16.24 -34.86 7.19
N VAL A 200 15.00 -34.98 7.70
CA VAL A 200 14.57 -36.12 8.51
C VAL A 200 14.59 -37.42 7.70
N ALA A 201 14.13 -37.40 6.44
CA ALA A 201 14.15 -38.56 5.57
C ALA A 201 15.58 -39.02 5.24
N LEU A 202 16.48 -38.08 4.91
CA LEU A 202 17.91 -38.34 4.69
C LEU A 202 18.58 -38.96 5.92
N ALA A 203 18.26 -38.46 7.12
CA ALA A 203 18.79 -39.03 8.35
C ALA A 203 18.33 -40.48 8.54
N LYS A 204 17.04 -40.76 8.31
CA LYS A 204 16.46 -42.10 8.37
C LYS A 204 17.03 -43.05 7.30
N SER A 205 17.43 -42.52 6.14
CA SER A 205 18.07 -43.31 5.07
C SER A 205 19.59 -43.46 5.26
N GLY A 206 20.16 -43.06 6.41
CA GLY A 206 21.59 -43.17 6.72
C GLY A 206 22.48 -42.05 6.16
N ARG A 207 21.93 -41.06 5.46
CA ARG A 207 22.66 -39.91 4.86
C ARG A 207 22.83 -38.76 5.87
N LEU A 208 23.44 -39.06 7.02
CA LEU A 208 23.47 -38.17 8.19
C LEU A 208 24.17 -36.82 7.95
N GLU A 209 25.26 -36.79 7.19
CA GLU A 209 26.00 -35.54 6.93
C GLU A 209 25.17 -34.56 6.09
N GLU A 210 24.49 -35.08 5.06
CA GLU A 210 23.58 -34.28 4.23
C GLU A 210 22.37 -33.78 5.05
N ALA A 211 21.81 -34.66 5.89
CA ALA A 211 20.70 -34.33 6.77
C ALA A 211 21.06 -33.19 7.75
N ARG A 212 22.22 -33.27 8.43
CA ARG A 212 22.70 -32.24 9.36
C ARG A 212 22.93 -30.91 8.66
N LYS A 213 23.59 -30.95 7.49
CA LYS A 213 23.83 -29.74 6.69
C LYS A 213 22.52 -29.06 6.31
N LEU A 214 21.56 -29.82 5.79
CA LEU A 214 20.26 -29.29 5.37
C LEU A 214 19.44 -28.80 6.58
N ALA A 215 19.41 -29.55 7.68
CA ALA A 215 18.71 -29.18 8.91
C ALA A 215 19.26 -27.87 9.51
N GLY A 216 20.58 -27.74 9.65
CA GLY A 216 21.24 -26.53 10.14
C GLY A 216 20.99 -25.31 9.23
N GLN A 217 21.09 -25.48 7.90
CA GLN A 217 20.75 -24.42 6.95
C GLN A 217 19.27 -24.00 7.05
N THR A 218 18.37 -24.97 7.14
CA THR A 218 16.93 -24.74 7.26
C THR A 218 16.62 -23.96 8.53
N TRP A 219 17.18 -24.40 9.66
CA TRP A 219 16.97 -23.76 10.95
C TRP A 219 17.52 -22.33 10.99
N ARG A 220 18.71 -22.08 10.45
CA ARG A 220 19.30 -20.73 10.46
C ARG A 220 18.57 -19.74 9.57
N ASN A 221 18.18 -20.17 8.37
CA ASN A 221 17.88 -19.24 7.28
C ASN A 221 16.39 -19.18 6.89
N SER A 222 15.57 -20.15 7.31
CA SER A 222 14.17 -20.17 6.86
C SER A 222 13.29 -19.24 7.69
N GLU A 223 12.40 -18.50 7.02
CA GLU A 223 11.31 -17.79 7.68
C GLU A 223 10.26 -18.80 8.17
N MET A 224 9.90 -18.73 9.45
CA MET A 224 9.01 -19.71 10.10
C MET A 224 8.21 -19.03 11.21
N SER A 225 6.95 -19.44 11.37
CA SER A 225 6.14 -19.04 12.52
C SER A 225 6.70 -19.65 13.82
N THR A 226 6.32 -19.12 14.98
CA THR A 226 6.72 -19.70 16.27
C THR A 226 6.24 -21.14 16.44
N ALA A 227 5.04 -21.46 15.96
CA ALA A 227 4.51 -22.82 15.99
C ALA A 227 5.37 -23.78 15.15
N VAL A 228 5.70 -23.38 13.91
CA VAL A 228 6.57 -24.17 13.02
C VAL A 228 7.99 -24.29 13.61
N MET A 229 8.54 -23.22 14.20
CA MET A 229 9.83 -23.28 14.90
C MET A 229 9.83 -24.33 16.01
N THR A 230 8.78 -24.38 16.83
CA THR A 230 8.68 -25.35 17.93
C THR A 230 8.58 -26.79 17.41
N ASP A 231 7.72 -27.04 16.43
CA ASP A 231 7.56 -28.39 15.85
C ASP A 231 8.85 -28.86 15.16
N LEU A 232 9.45 -28.01 14.32
CA LEU A 232 10.69 -28.38 13.62
C LEU A 232 11.87 -28.55 14.58
N LYS A 233 11.93 -27.79 15.69
CA LYS A 233 12.96 -28.00 16.71
C LYS A 233 12.87 -29.41 17.31
N ALA A 234 11.65 -29.87 17.60
CA ALA A 234 11.42 -31.20 18.15
C ALA A 234 11.76 -32.31 17.15
N ARG A 235 11.44 -32.11 15.86
CA ARG A 235 11.67 -33.11 14.80
C ARG A 235 13.10 -33.19 14.33
N LEU A 236 13.77 -32.04 14.18
CA LEU A 236 15.16 -32.00 13.74
C LEU A 236 16.10 -32.46 14.85
N GLY A 237 15.76 -32.22 16.12
CA GLY A 237 16.48 -32.79 17.26
C GLY A 237 18.00 -32.59 17.18
N GLU A 238 18.76 -33.68 17.17
CA GLU A 238 20.23 -33.69 17.08
C GLU A 238 20.79 -33.32 15.69
N LEU A 239 19.95 -33.17 14.67
CA LEU A 239 20.38 -32.72 13.34
C LEU A 239 20.71 -31.22 13.32
N ILE A 240 20.26 -30.45 14.31
CA ILE A 240 20.61 -29.03 14.48
C ILE A 240 21.59 -28.86 15.65
N SER A 241 22.66 -28.11 15.43
CA SER A 241 23.67 -27.86 16.45
C SER A 241 23.27 -26.72 17.39
N ALA A 242 23.95 -26.62 18.53
CA ALA A 242 23.82 -25.45 19.42
C ALA A 242 24.20 -24.14 18.71
N GLU A 243 25.16 -24.18 17.77
CA GLU A 243 25.55 -23.04 16.96
C GLU A 243 24.42 -22.59 16.03
N ASP A 244 23.71 -23.52 15.40
CA ASP A 244 22.55 -23.20 14.55
C ASP A 244 21.45 -22.50 15.35
N VAL A 245 21.19 -22.99 16.57
CA VAL A 245 20.23 -22.39 17.50
C VAL A 245 20.66 -20.97 17.87
N ALA A 246 21.95 -20.77 18.20
CA ALA A 246 22.49 -19.45 18.52
C ALA A 246 22.45 -18.48 17.33
N ALA A 247 22.77 -18.95 16.13
CA ALA A 247 22.76 -18.15 14.90
C ALA A 247 21.35 -17.65 14.56
N ARG A 248 20.33 -18.51 14.65
CA ARG A 248 18.92 -18.09 14.47
C ARG A 248 18.51 -17.05 15.52
N ALA A 249 18.87 -17.27 16.78
CA ALA A 249 18.56 -16.33 17.86
C ALA A 249 19.20 -14.94 17.63
N LYS A 250 20.40 -14.89 17.04
CA LYS A 250 21.08 -13.63 16.69
C LYS A 250 20.40 -12.89 15.52
N ALA A 251 19.77 -13.60 14.59
CA ALA A 251 19.03 -13.01 13.48
C ALA A 251 17.64 -12.48 13.88
N ASP A 252 17.12 -12.86 15.05
CA ASP A 252 15.83 -12.39 15.54
C ASP A 252 15.87 -10.90 15.94
N THR A 253 15.21 -10.08 15.14
CA THR A 253 15.09 -8.63 15.35
C THR A 253 13.85 -8.23 16.15
N THR A 254 13.05 -9.20 16.61
CA THR A 254 11.77 -8.94 17.28
C THR A 254 11.92 -8.08 18.53
N ALA A 255 12.90 -8.38 19.37
CA ALA A 255 13.11 -7.68 20.63
C ALA A 255 13.62 -6.25 20.43
N SER A 256 14.54 -6.05 19.49
CA SER A 256 15.09 -4.73 19.13
C SER A 256 14.02 -3.85 18.49
N ASP A 257 13.19 -4.39 17.61
CA ASP A 257 12.05 -3.68 17.00
C ASP A 257 10.99 -3.28 18.04
N ALA A 258 10.68 -4.16 18.99
CA ALA A 258 9.78 -3.82 20.09
C ALA A 258 10.34 -2.69 20.98
N LYS A 259 11.65 -2.66 21.19
CA LYS A 259 12.34 -1.59 21.94
C LYS A 259 12.38 -0.28 21.15
N TRP A 260 12.50 -0.34 19.83
CA TRP A 260 12.58 0.84 18.95
C TRP A 260 11.44 1.83 19.19
N GLY A 261 10.19 1.37 19.29
CA GLY A 261 9.05 2.25 19.52
C GLY A 261 9.19 3.11 20.79
N LYS A 262 9.74 2.54 21.87
CA LYS A 262 10.02 3.25 23.13
C LYS A 262 11.18 4.23 22.97
N THR A 263 12.27 3.80 22.32
CA THR A 263 13.43 4.66 22.05
C THR A 263 13.02 5.88 21.21
N ARG A 264 12.26 5.65 20.14
CA ARG A 264 11.70 6.70 19.29
C ARG A 264 10.85 7.67 20.09
N SER A 265 9.89 7.18 20.88
CA SER A 265 9.04 8.05 21.71
C SER A 265 9.85 8.98 22.61
N LYS A 266 10.86 8.45 23.31
CA LYS A 266 11.74 9.24 24.18
C LYS A 266 12.56 10.27 23.40
N ALA A 267 13.00 9.94 22.19
CA ALA A 267 13.69 10.89 21.32
C ALA A 267 12.75 12.05 20.90
N TYR A 268 11.48 11.79 20.61
CA TYR A 268 10.50 12.86 20.36
C TYR A 268 10.22 13.72 21.59
N ASP A 269 10.27 13.15 22.81
CA ASP A 269 10.17 13.91 24.05
C ASP A 269 11.37 14.87 24.21
N ASP A 270 12.58 14.42 23.89
CA ASP A 270 13.75 15.31 23.84
C ASP A 270 13.60 16.43 22.79
N MET A 271 13.12 16.10 21.58
CA MET A 271 12.90 17.10 20.52
C MET A 271 11.88 18.16 20.95
N LYS A 272 10.80 17.76 21.64
CA LYS A 272 9.82 18.68 22.23
C LYS A 272 10.46 19.60 23.28
N ALA A 273 11.46 19.11 24.00
CA ALA A 273 12.22 19.89 24.98
C ALA A 273 13.43 20.64 24.38
N GLY A 274 13.58 20.66 23.04
CA GLY A 274 14.71 21.32 22.36
C GLY A 274 16.06 20.58 22.49
N LYS A 275 16.09 19.36 23.04
CA LYS A 275 17.31 18.58 23.32
C LYS A 275 17.73 17.72 22.11
N PHE A 276 17.89 18.32 20.94
CA PHE A 276 18.11 17.59 19.68
C PHE A 276 19.35 16.70 19.68
N LYS A 277 20.46 17.15 20.28
CA LYS A 277 21.68 16.33 20.45
C LYS A 277 21.44 15.08 21.31
N SER A 278 20.57 15.18 22.32
CA SER A 278 20.17 14.03 23.13
C SER A 278 19.29 13.05 22.34
N ALA A 279 18.34 13.58 21.57
CA ALA A 279 17.47 12.79 20.69
C ALA A 279 18.30 12.01 19.66
N TYR A 280 19.28 12.66 19.02
CA TYR A 280 20.20 12.04 18.06
C TYR A 280 20.93 10.85 18.69
N LYS A 281 21.59 11.05 19.84
CA LYS A 281 22.32 9.98 20.56
C LYS A 281 21.41 8.80 20.94
N LYS A 282 20.18 9.08 21.37
CA LYS A 282 19.20 8.02 21.71
C LYS A 282 18.85 7.18 20.48
N ILE A 283 18.59 7.82 19.35
CA ILE A 283 18.27 7.14 18.09
C ILE A 283 19.46 6.32 17.58
N GLU A 284 20.65 6.89 17.62
CA GLU A 284 21.90 6.28 17.14
C GLU A 284 22.23 4.97 17.88
N SER A 285 21.90 4.90 19.17
CA SER A 285 22.11 3.72 20.02
C SER A 285 21.27 2.49 19.63
N ALA A 286 20.21 2.65 18.83
CA ALA A 286 19.35 1.55 18.44
C ALA A 286 19.97 0.71 17.31
N LYS A 287 20.41 -0.51 17.60
CA LYS A 287 21.02 -1.46 16.65
C LYS A 287 20.17 -2.72 16.47
N GLY A 288 20.51 -3.55 15.47
CA GLY A 288 19.86 -4.85 15.25
C GLY A 288 18.39 -4.76 14.83
N LEU A 289 17.99 -3.66 14.19
CA LEU A 289 16.61 -3.41 13.76
C LEU A 289 16.32 -4.11 12.43
N SER A 290 15.08 -4.55 12.22
CA SER A 290 14.60 -4.95 10.89
C SER A 290 14.54 -3.76 9.92
N ILE A 291 14.28 -4.02 8.64
CA ILE A 291 14.39 -3.03 7.55
C ILE A 291 13.57 -1.76 7.85
N ASN A 292 12.30 -1.92 8.25
CA ASN A 292 11.39 -0.77 8.45
C ASN A 292 11.82 0.16 9.60
N PRO A 293 12.02 -0.33 10.84
CA PRO A 293 12.55 0.48 11.94
C PRO A 293 13.95 1.03 11.65
N ARG A 294 14.79 0.30 10.91
CA ARG A 294 16.12 0.75 10.49
C ARG A 294 16.04 1.94 9.54
N ASN A 295 15.17 1.89 8.53
CA ASN A 295 14.93 2.97 7.58
C ASN A 295 14.42 4.23 8.31
N GLU A 296 13.47 4.06 9.24
CA GLU A 296 13.01 5.18 10.08
C GLU A 296 14.13 5.76 10.94
N ARG A 297 14.93 4.91 11.59
CA ARG A 297 16.08 5.34 12.41
C ARG A 297 17.06 6.17 11.60
N VAL A 298 17.49 5.67 10.44
CA VAL A 298 18.45 6.35 9.57
C VAL A 298 17.89 7.67 9.07
N PHE A 299 16.62 7.71 8.66
CA PHE A 299 15.97 8.96 8.28
C PHE A 299 16.01 10.01 9.42
N LEU A 300 15.61 9.63 10.63
CA LEU A 300 15.56 10.57 11.76
C LEU A 300 16.95 11.09 12.14
N LEU A 301 18.00 10.27 12.04
CA LEU A 301 19.37 10.73 12.27
C LEU A 301 19.78 11.79 11.25
N GLY A 302 19.54 11.54 9.96
CA GLY A 302 19.87 12.50 8.90
C GLY A 302 19.07 13.80 9.04
N TRP A 303 17.78 13.70 9.34
CA TRP A 303 16.91 14.87 9.51
C TRP A 303 17.31 15.71 10.73
N LEU A 304 17.64 15.10 11.87
CA LEU A 304 18.15 15.82 13.04
C LEU A 304 19.50 16.48 12.76
N ALA A 305 20.42 15.76 12.10
CA ALA A 305 21.73 16.28 11.74
C ALA A 305 21.60 17.55 10.89
N LEU A 306 20.77 17.48 9.84
CA LEU A 306 20.52 18.60 8.93
C LEU A 306 19.81 19.77 9.62
N ARG A 307 18.64 19.52 10.22
CA ARG A 307 17.73 20.59 10.63
C ARG A 307 18.06 21.22 11.98
N TYR A 308 18.77 20.51 12.85
CA TYR A 308 18.98 20.95 14.24
C TYR A 308 20.43 20.92 14.71
N LEU A 309 21.31 20.18 14.04
CA LEU A 309 22.72 20.11 14.43
C LEU A 309 23.65 20.84 13.46
N GLY A 310 23.16 21.25 12.27
CA GLY A 310 23.98 21.89 11.25
C GLY A 310 25.04 20.97 10.64
N ASP A 311 24.88 19.65 10.79
CA ASP A 311 25.84 18.65 10.35
C ASP A 311 25.37 18.04 9.03
N THR A 312 25.69 18.73 7.93
CA THR A 312 25.28 18.34 6.57
C THR A 312 25.97 17.07 6.11
N ASP A 313 27.21 16.80 6.53
CA ASP A 313 27.96 15.60 6.19
C ASP A 313 27.36 14.33 6.83
N ALA A 314 27.01 14.39 8.12
CA ALA A 314 26.27 13.31 8.76
C ALA A 314 24.90 13.12 8.10
N ALA A 315 24.21 14.21 7.75
CA ALA A 315 22.93 14.14 7.05
C ALA A 315 23.03 13.42 5.70
N LYS A 316 23.98 13.81 4.84
CA LYS A 316 24.24 13.17 3.54
C LYS A 316 24.57 11.69 3.70
N THR A 317 25.35 11.33 4.72
CA THR A 317 25.70 9.93 5.04
C THR A 317 24.45 9.11 5.38
N HIS A 318 23.61 9.61 6.28
CA HIS A 318 22.38 8.93 6.68
C HIS A 318 21.38 8.83 5.52
N PHE A 319 21.12 9.92 4.78
CA PHE A 319 20.18 9.85 3.67
C PHE A 319 20.67 8.99 2.50
N SER A 320 21.99 8.91 2.27
CA SER A 320 22.59 7.96 1.32
C SER A 320 22.39 6.51 1.79
N SER A 321 22.54 6.24 3.08
CA SER A 321 22.23 4.92 3.66
C SER A 321 20.75 4.57 3.49
N LEU A 322 19.84 5.51 3.75
CA LEU A 322 18.41 5.32 3.54
C LEU A 322 18.10 5.03 2.07
N ARG A 323 18.73 5.75 1.12
CA ARG A 323 18.55 5.51 -0.32
C ARG A 323 18.98 4.09 -0.71
N LYS A 324 20.07 3.58 -0.14
CA LYS A 324 20.57 2.21 -0.38
C LYS A 324 19.65 1.13 0.22
N SER A 325 19.03 1.38 1.38
CA SER A 325 18.14 0.42 2.05
C SER A 325 16.65 0.63 1.78
N ALA A 326 16.31 1.55 0.88
CA ALA A 326 14.93 1.86 0.53
C ALA A 326 14.27 0.70 -0.22
N ASP A 327 13.20 0.19 0.35
CA ASP A 327 12.42 -0.97 -0.09
C ASP A 327 11.24 -0.61 -1.00
N GLY A 328 11.02 0.67 -1.28
CA GLY A 328 9.92 1.11 -2.13
C GLY A 328 9.97 2.58 -2.55
N PRO A 329 9.04 2.98 -3.43
CA PRO A 329 8.90 4.34 -3.95
C PRO A 329 9.00 5.46 -2.91
N LEU A 330 8.21 5.36 -1.84
CA LEU A 330 8.11 6.38 -0.79
C LEU A 330 9.46 6.64 -0.12
N SER A 331 10.17 5.58 0.27
CA SER A 331 11.47 5.67 0.94
C SER A 331 12.54 6.21 -0.01
N ARG A 332 12.52 5.83 -1.29
CA ARG A 332 13.46 6.31 -2.32
C ARG A 332 13.30 7.81 -2.57
N SER A 333 12.08 8.27 -2.86
CA SER A 333 11.81 9.71 -3.09
C SER A 333 12.09 10.55 -1.84
N LYS A 334 11.76 10.04 -0.64
CA LYS A 334 12.10 10.71 0.62
C LYS A 334 13.61 10.87 0.80
N ALA A 335 14.39 9.80 0.60
CA ALA A 335 15.84 9.86 0.71
C ALA A 335 16.47 10.84 -0.30
N ALA A 336 16.01 10.81 -1.55
CA ALA A 336 16.50 11.70 -2.61
C ALA A 336 16.15 13.17 -2.34
N TYR A 337 14.91 13.47 -1.94
CA TYR A 337 14.52 14.84 -1.56
C TYR A 337 15.40 15.39 -0.43
N TRP A 338 15.62 14.61 0.63
CA TRP A 338 16.40 15.06 1.78
C TRP A 338 17.91 15.12 1.52
N LEU A 339 18.43 14.30 0.60
CA LEU A 339 19.78 14.51 0.03
C LEU A 339 19.85 15.86 -0.70
N GLY A 340 18.84 16.19 -1.51
CA GLY A 340 18.75 17.48 -2.18
C GLY A 340 18.77 18.64 -1.18
N ARG A 341 17.98 18.54 -0.11
CA ARG A 341 17.98 19.52 0.99
C ARG A 341 19.32 19.64 1.71
N ALA A 342 20.07 18.55 1.86
CA ALA A 342 21.38 18.57 2.51
C ALA A 342 22.44 19.26 1.64
N HIS A 343 22.47 18.98 0.34
CA HIS A 343 23.34 19.68 -0.61
C HIS A 343 22.94 21.16 -0.79
N GLU A 344 21.64 21.47 -0.76
CA GLU A 344 21.13 22.86 -0.78
C GLU A 344 21.65 23.64 0.43
N ALA A 345 21.71 23.02 1.61
CA ALA A 345 22.25 23.64 2.82
C ALA A 345 23.76 23.91 2.75
N ASP A 346 24.51 23.11 1.98
CA ASP A 346 25.94 23.35 1.69
C ASP A 346 26.16 24.41 0.58
N GLY A 347 25.09 24.90 -0.06
CA GLY A 347 25.19 25.79 -1.22
C GLY A 347 25.50 25.07 -2.54
N ASP A 348 25.59 23.74 -2.54
CA ASP A 348 25.81 22.91 -3.72
C ASP A 348 24.50 22.71 -4.50
N THR A 349 24.11 23.76 -5.22
CA THR A 349 22.85 23.79 -5.99
C THR A 349 22.80 22.74 -7.08
N ALA A 350 23.93 22.39 -7.71
CA ALA A 350 23.98 21.40 -8.79
C ALA A 350 23.69 19.98 -8.27
N ALA A 351 24.32 19.59 -7.15
CA ALA A 351 24.03 18.30 -6.52
C ALA A 351 22.61 18.27 -5.92
N ALA A 352 22.15 19.38 -5.34
CA ALA A 352 20.79 19.52 -4.83
C ALA A 352 19.76 19.24 -5.94
N ASP A 353 19.90 19.92 -7.08
CA ASP A 353 19.06 19.77 -8.26
C ASP A 353 19.04 18.34 -8.79
N LYS A 354 20.21 17.69 -8.86
CA LYS A 354 20.31 16.29 -9.27
C LYS A 354 19.49 15.39 -8.33
N HIS A 355 19.63 15.58 -7.02
CA HIS A 355 18.90 14.79 -6.04
C HIS A 355 17.40 15.06 -6.02
N TYR A 356 16.97 16.30 -6.27
CA TYR A 356 15.56 16.61 -6.46
C TYR A 356 14.99 15.94 -7.71
N ARG A 357 15.68 16.00 -8.85
CA ARG A 357 15.27 15.26 -10.07
C ARG A 357 15.19 13.76 -9.80
N ASP A 358 16.19 13.17 -9.15
CA ASP A 358 16.16 11.75 -8.74
C ASP A 358 14.91 11.40 -7.91
N ALA A 359 14.40 12.33 -7.09
CA ALA A 359 13.24 12.10 -6.23
C ALA A 359 11.93 11.95 -6.99
N PHE A 360 11.78 12.58 -8.17
CA PHE A 360 10.54 12.55 -8.96
C PHE A 360 10.63 11.83 -10.31
N THR A 361 11.84 11.62 -10.87
CA THR A 361 12.02 10.90 -12.15
C THR A 361 11.54 9.45 -12.05
N ALA A 362 11.84 8.77 -10.94
CA ALA A 362 11.47 7.36 -10.77
C ALA A 362 10.05 7.16 -10.25
N GLN A 363 9.47 8.18 -9.60
CA GLN A 363 8.18 8.12 -8.89
C GLN A 363 7.60 9.52 -8.82
N ASN A 364 6.43 9.75 -9.40
CA ASN A 364 5.87 11.10 -9.53
C ASN A 364 4.64 11.36 -8.64
N ASP A 365 4.23 10.40 -7.80
CA ASP A 365 2.99 10.44 -7.02
C ASP A 365 3.19 10.52 -5.50
N THR A 366 4.44 10.67 -5.05
CA THR A 366 4.78 10.72 -3.62
C THR A 366 4.99 12.15 -3.11
N PHE A 367 4.74 12.38 -1.82
CA PHE A 367 4.86 13.70 -1.19
C PHE A 367 6.22 14.35 -1.44
N HIS A 368 7.30 13.58 -1.29
CA HIS A 368 8.65 14.08 -1.47
C HIS A 368 9.02 14.26 -2.95
N ALA A 369 8.43 13.48 -3.86
CA ALA A 369 8.57 13.69 -5.30
C ALA A 369 7.90 15.01 -5.73
N HIS A 370 6.68 15.27 -5.25
CA HIS A 370 5.97 16.53 -5.49
C HIS A 370 6.75 17.75 -4.96
N LEU A 371 7.25 17.67 -3.72
CA LEU A 371 8.10 18.72 -3.15
C LEU A 371 9.37 18.94 -3.98
N ALA A 372 10.07 17.87 -4.36
CA ALA A 372 11.28 17.97 -5.16
C ALA A 372 11.01 18.61 -6.54
N ARG A 373 9.88 18.26 -7.15
CA ARG A 373 9.45 18.80 -8.44
C ARG A 373 9.14 20.30 -8.36
N GLN A 374 8.46 20.74 -7.31
CA GLN A 374 8.21 22.18 -7.10
C GLN A 374 9.48 22.94 -6.67
N ARG A 375 10.47 22.27 -6.06
CA ARG A 375 11.79 22.87 -5.81
C ARG A 375 12.56 23.20 -7.08
N VAL A 376 12.59 22.27 -8.04
CA VAL A 376 13.35 22.43 -9.30
C VAL A 376 12.70 23.46 -10.23
N SER A 377 11.39 23.34 -10.47
CA SER A 377 10.72 24.15 -11.50
C SER A 377 9.91 25.33 -10.95
N LYS A 378 9.74 25.43 -9.61
CA LYS A 378 9.00 26.47 -8.85
C LYS A 378 7.52 26.61 -9.22
N GLY A 379 6.66 26.73 -8.20
CA GLY A 379 5.24 27.06 -8.35
C GLY A 379 4.35 25.90 -8.85
N PRO A 380 3.08 26.21 -9.14
CA PRO A 380 2.11 25.24 -9.64
C PRO A 380 2.53 24.60 -10.97
N GLN A 381 2.23 23.31 -11.15
CA GLN A 381 2.61 22.53 -12.33
C GLN A 381 1.54 21.52 -12.76
N ASP A 382 1.61 21.09 -14.01
CA ASP A 382 0.79 19.98 -14.51
C ASP A 382 1.29 18.61 -14.06
N ILE A 383 0.36 17.69 -13.78
CA ILE A 383 0.67 16.27 -13.60
C ILE A 383 -0.01 15.55 -14.76
N GLU A 384 0.81 14.94 -15.61
CA GLU A 384 0.33 14.10 -16.69
C GLU A 384 0.11 12.69 -16.15
N ILE A 385 -1.13 12.21 -16.29
CA ILE A 385 -1.51 10.84 -15.94
C ILE A 385 -1.92 10.16 -17.23
N ASN A 386 -1.00 9.37 -17.77
CA ASN A 386 -1.25 8.60 -18.98
C ASN A 386 -1.81 7.22 -18.61
N PRO A 387 -2.80 6.69 -19.36
CA PRO A 387 -3.18 5.30 -19.25
C PRO A 387 -1.98 4.35 -19.44
N PRO A 388 -2.04 3.12 -18.91
CA PRO A 388 -0.99 2.14 -19.12
C PRO A 388 -0.87 1.75 -20.59
N GLN A 389 0.26 1.11 -20.92
CA GLN A 389 0.50 0.50 -22.22
C GLN A 389 -0.61 -0.50 -22.57
N VAL A 390 -1.04 -0.43 -23.83
CA VAL A 390 -1.99 -1.37 -24.41
C VAL A 390 -1.32 -2.74 -24.55
N PRO A 391 -1.96 -3.84 -24.13
CA PRO A 391 -1.38 -5.17 -24.28
C PRO A 391 -1.30 -5.61 -25.75
N THR A 392 -0.33 -6.47 -26.08
CA THR A 392 -0.26 -7.11 -27.40
C THR A 392 -1.37 -8.14 -27.58
N ALA A 393 -1.63 -8.56 -28.83
CA ALA A 393 -2.64 -9.59 -29.12
C ALA A 393 -2.32 -10.92 -28.40
N GLU A 394 -1.05 -11.30 -28.32
CA GLU A 394 -0.58 -12.51 -27.62
C GLU A 394 -0.78 -12.41 -26.11
N GLN A 395 -0.56 -11.22 -25.53
CA GLN A 395 -0.83 -10.95 -24.12
C GLN A 395 -2.34 -11.08 -23.82
N VAL A 396 -3.19 -10.50 -24.65
CA VAL A 396 -4.65 -10.61 -24.53
C VAL A 396 -5.11 -12.07 -24.68
N GLN A 397 -4.59 -12.80 -25.67
CA GLN A 397 -4.93 -14.21 -25.88
C GLN A 397 -4.50 -15.07 -24.69
N ARG A 398 -3.28 -14.90 -24.18
CA ARG A 398 -2.80 -15.58 -22.98
C ARG A 398 -3.71 -15.28 -21.80
N PHE A 399 -3.97 -14.01 -21.51
CA PHE A 399 -4.88 -13.59 -20.43
C PHE A 399 -6.24 -14.30 -20.52
N ARG A 400 -6.85 -14.34 -21.70
CA ARG A 400 -8.15 -14.99 -21.94
C ARG A 400 -8.12 -16.51 -21.77
N SER A 401 -6.96 -17.14 -22.02
CA SER A 401 -6.80 -18.59 -21.93
C SER A 401 -6.66 -19.11 -20.51
N LEU A 402 -6.25 -18.27 -19.55
CA LEU A 402 -5.93 -18.70 -18.18
C LEU A 402 -7.18 -19.07 -17.38
N ASP A 403 -7.21 -20.32 -16.88
CA ASP A 403 -8.28 -20.79 -16.00
C ASP A 403 -8.38 -19.99 -14.70
N SER A 404 -7.27 -19.44 -14.18
CA SER A 404 -7.27 -18.59 -12.99
C SER A 404 -7.98 -17.25 -13.21
N VAL A 405 -7.94 -16.69 -14.44
CA VAL A 405 -8.71 -15.50 -14.82
C VAL A 405 -10.19 -15.84 -14.89
N LYS A 406 -10.55 -16.95 -15.55
CA LYS A 406 -11.93 -17.45 -15.62
C LYS A 406 -12.48 -17.79 -14.24
N ALA A 407 -11.66 -18.40 -13.37
CA ALA A 407 -12.03 -18.76 -12.01
C ALA A 407 -12.36 -17.53 -11.16
N ALA A 408 -11.61 -16.42 -11.32
CA ALA A 408 -11.94 -15.17 -10.67
C ALA A 408 -13.33 -14.65 -11.07
N VAL A 409 -13.65 -14.68 -12.37
CA VAL A 409 -14.96 -14.24 -12.90
C VAL A 409 -16.07 -15.19 -12.48
N ILE A 410 -15.87 -16.51 -12.56
CA ILE A 410 -16.84 -17.52 -12.13
C ILE A 410 -17.13 -17.38 -10.63
N ALA A 411 -16.10 -17.21 -9.80
CA ALA A 411 -16.26 -17.01 -8.36
C ALA A 411 -17.02 -15.72 -8.03
N ASP A 412 -16.79 -14.64 -8.79
CA ASP A 412 -17.51 -13.38 -8.64
C ASP A 412 -18.99 -13.53 -9.04
N LYS A 413 -19.28 -14.08 -10.22
CA LYS A 413 -20.64 -14.36 -10.70
C LYS A 413 -21.42 -15.31 -9.79
N ALA A 414 -20.74 -16.31 -9.22
CA ALA A 414 -21.34 -17.21 -8.24
C ALA A 414 -21.59 -16.55 -6.87
N GLY A 415 -21.08 -15.34 -6.63
CA GLY A 415 -21.21 -14.65 -5.35
C GLY A 415 -20.43 -15.33 -4.23
N LEU A 416 -19.28 -15.94 -4.52
CA LEU A 416 -18.45 -16.63 -3.53
C LEU A 416 -17.75 -15.68 -2.54
N GLY A 417 -17.80 -14.38 -2.79
CA GLY A 417 -17.24 -13.37 -1.92
C GLY A 417 -15.76 -13.06 -2.19
N ARG A 418 -15.32 -11.93 -1.62
CA ARG A 418 -14.00 -11.35 -1.86
C ARG A 418 -12.85 -12.16 -1.25
N ASP A 419 -13.12 -13.02 -0.27
CA ASP A 419 -12.16 -13.98 0.28
C ASP A 419 -11.76 -15.09 -0.71
N ILE A 420 -12.59 -15.30 -1.75
CA ILE A 420 -12.31 -16.23 -2.85
C ILE A 420 -11.81 -15.49 -4.09
N THR A 421 -12.46 -14.41 -4.51
CA THR A 421 -12.11 -13.71 -5.76
C THR A 421 -10.77 -12.97 -5.69
N ARG A 422 -10.49 -12.26 -4.58
CA ARG A 422 -9.28 -11.43 -4.45
C ARG A 422 -7.98 -12.21 -4.53
N PRO A 423 -7.83 -13.41 -3.92
CA PRO A 423 -6.65 -14.24 -4.11
C PRO A 423 -6.26 -14.43 -5.58
N PHE A 424 -7.22 -14.73 -6.48
CA PHE A 424 -6.93 -14.91 -7.90
C PHE A 424 -6.38 -13.64 -8.55
N VAL A 425 -7.12 -12.53 -8.49
CA VAL A 425 -6.72 -11.29 -9.15
C VAL A 425 -5.46 -10.67 -8.53
N ALA A 426 -5.25 -10.84 -7.22
CA ALA A 426 -4.04 -10.40 -6.54
C ALA A 426 -2.82 -11.23 -6.98
N ASN A 427 -2.96 -12.55 -7.11
CA ASN A 427 -1.90 -13.41 -7.61
C ASN A 427 -1.53 -13.06 -9.05
N LEU A 428 -2.54 -12.94 -9.92
CA LEU A 428 -2.37 -12.55 -11.32
C LEU A 428 -1.67 -11.19 -11.47
N GLY A 429 -2.07 -10.19 -10.68
CA GLY A 429 -1.41 -8.88 -10.66
C GLY A 429 0.04 -8.90 -10.17
N ASN A 430 0.45 -9.94 -9.44
CA ASN A 430 1.84 -10.11 -8.98
C ASN A 430 2.69 -10.94 -9.95
N ILE A 431 2.13 -11.98 -10.59
CA ILE A 431 2.88 -12.87 -11.48
C ILE A 431 3.01 -12.34 -12.90
N PHE A 432 2.08 -11.51 -13.38
CA PHE A 432 2.22 -10.88 -14.70
C PHE A 432 3.38 -9.89 -14.69
N GLU A 433 4.28 -10.02 -15.66
CA GLU A 433 5.53 -9.26 -15.74
C GLU A 433 5.43 -8.00 -16.59
N THR A 434 4.39 -7.88 -17.42
CA THR A 434 4.23 -6.77 -18.36
C THR A 434 3.17 -5.78 -17.88
N GLU A 435 3.37 -4.50 -18.21
CA GLU A 435 2.45 -3.42 -17.84
C GLU A 435 1.03 -3.67 -18.38
N GLY A 436 0.92 -4.07 -19.66
CA GLY A 436 -0.38 -4.34 -20.31
C GLY A 436 -1.16 -5.47 -19.66
N GLU A 437 -0.50 -6.56 -19.24
CA GLU A 437 -1.18 -7.67 -18.54
C GLU A 437 -1.63 -7.30 -17.13
N VAL A 438 -0.80 -6.58 -16.38
CA VAL A 438 -1.18 -6.09 -15.05
C VAL A 438 -2.31 -5.07 -15.16
N ALA A 439 -2.34 -4.28 -16.24
CA ALA A 439 -3.44 -3.39 -16.56
C ALA A 439 -4.74 -4.15 -16.89
N LEU A 440 -4.67 -5.28 -17.60
CA LEU A 440 -5.85 -6.12 -17.90
C LEU A 440 -6.51 -6.63 -16.61
N ILE A 441 -5.70 -7.12 -15.66
CA ILE A 441 -6.25 -7.63 -14.40
C ILE A 441 -6.74 -6.51 -13.48
N ALA A 442 -6.09 -5.34 -13.46
CA ALA A 442 -6.60 -4.17 -12.74
C ALA A 442 -7.95 -3.72 -13.32
N HIS A 443 -8.06 -3.63 -14.65
CA HIS A 443 -9.30 -3.30 -15.35
C HIS A 443 -10.40 -4.31 -15.05
N LEU A 444 -10.15 -5.60 -15.25
CA LEU A 444 -11.12 -6.67 -14.93
C LEU A 444 -11.60 -6.55 -13.49
N THR A 445 -10.69 -6.36 -12.54
CA THR A 445 -11.04 -6.23 -11.12
C THR A 445 -11.93 -5.03 -10.83
N ARG A 446 -11.71 -3.89 -11.51
CA ARG A 446 -12.58 -2.71 -11.43
C ARG A 446 -13.95 -3.00 -12.01
N GLU A 447 -14.01 -3.66 -13.17
CA GLU A 447 -15.26 -4.03 -13.86
C GLU A 447 -16.07 -5.10 -13.12
N LEU A 448 -15.45 -5.89 -12.24
CA LEU A 448 -16.12 -6.76 -11.26
C LEU A 448 -16.58 -5.99 -10.00
N GLY A 449 -16.47 -4.66 -9.96
CA GLY A 449 -16.92 -3.83 -8.85
C GLY A 449 -16.00 -3.83 -7.63
N ASP A 450 -14.74 -4.25 -7.77
CA ASP A 450 -13.74 -4.22 -6.69
C ASP A 450 -12.66 -3.13 -6.90
N THR A 451 -13.10 -1.87 -6.81
CA THR A 451 -12.24 -0.68 -6.88
C THR A 451 -11.02 -0.76 -5.95
N GLN A 452 -11.21 -1.27 -4.72
CA GLN A 452 -10.14 -1.41 -3.75
C GLN A 452 -9.04 -2.35 -4.26
N GLN A 453 -9.43 -3.50 -4.82
CA GLN A 453 -8.45 -4.47 -5.29
C GLN A 453 -7.77 -4.02 -6.60
N SER A 454 -8.50 -3.36 -7.51
CA SER A 454 -7.90 -2.71 -8.70
C SER A 454 -6.83 -1.69 -8.28
N LEU A 455 -7.14 -0.84 -7.30
CA LEU A 455 -6.19 0.12 -6.74
C LEU A 455 -4.94 -0.56 -6.16
N ARG A 456 -5.11 -1.67 -5.43
CA ARG A 456 -3.99 -2.42 -4.84
C ARG A 456 -3.09 -3.05 -5.89
N ILE A 457 -3.66 -3.58 -6.97
CA ILE A 457 -2.91 -4.08 -8.13
C ILE A 457 -2.09 -2.93 -8.73
N GLY A 458 -2.71 -1.76 -8.96
CA GLY A 458 -2.00 -0.57 -9.44
C GLY A 458 -0.83 -0.15 -8.54
N LYS A 459 -1.02 -0.13 -7.23
CA LYS A 459 0.07 0.17 -6.26
C LYS A 459 1.21 -0.86 -6.32
N SER A 460 0.88 -2.15 -6.43
CA SER A 460 1.88 -3.21 -6.59
C SER A 460 2.69 -3.00 -7.88
N ALA A 461 2.01 -2.70 -8.98
CA ALA A 461 2.65 -2.47 -10.28
C ALA A 461 3.56 -1.22 -10.30
N ILE A 462 3.13 -0.11 -9.69
CA ILE A 462 3.98 1.10 -9.53
C ILE A 462 5.25 0.78 -8.75
N SER A 463 5.16 -0.06 -7.71
CA SER A 463 6.33 -0.48 -6.94
C SER A 463 7.35 -1.27 -7.77
N ARG A 464 6.89 -1.92 -8.85
CA ARG A 464 7.65 -2.69 -9.84
C ARG A 464 8.10 -1.84 -11.05
N GLY A 465 7.79 -0.54 -11.06
CA GLY A 465 8.21 0.39 -12.13
C GLY A 465 7.25 0.51 -13.32
N MET A 466 6.01 0.02 -13.20
CA MET A 466 5.00 0.09 -14.26
C MET A 466 4.11 1.34 -14.13
N ASN A 467 3.59 1.86 -15.25
CA ASN A 467 2.69 3.01 -15.29
C ASN A 467 1.22 2.63 -15.01
N LEU A 468 0.87 2.37 -13.75
CA LEU A 468 -0.51 2.07 -13.33
C LEU A 468 -1.12 3.13 -12.40
N ILE A 469 -0.67 4.38 -12.49
CA ILE A 469 -1.21 5.50 -11.72
C ILE A 469 -2.72 5.66 -11.97
N TYR A 470 -3.15 5.46 -13.22
CA TYR A 470 -4.56 5.47 -13.59
C TYR A 470 -5.42 4.55 -12.70
N TYR A 471 -4.99 3.32 -12.45
CA TYR A 471 -5.72 2.39 -11.59
C TYR A 471 -5.45 2.62 -10.09
N ALA A 472 -4.27 3.12 -9.72
CA ALA A 472 -3.89 3.36 -8.32
C ALA A 472 -4.58 4.61 -7.70
N TYR A 473 -5.21 5.45 -8.52
CA TYR A 473 -5.93 6.67 -8.11
C TYR A 473 -7.35 6.72 -8.72
N PRO A 474 -8.21 5.71 -8.47
CA PRO A 474 -9.51 5.60 -9.13
C PRO A 474 -10.42 6.78 -8.81
N LEU A 475 -11.18 7.24 -9.81
CA LEU A 475 -12.26 8.21 -9.66
C LEU A 475 -13.55 7.49 -9.20
N HIS A 476 -13.56 7.03 -7.95
CA HIS A 476 -14.77 6.44 -7.36
C HIS A 476 -15.80 7.54 -7.11
N ALA A 477 -16.92 7.50 -7.85
CA ALA A 477 -18.00 8.46 -7.68
C ALA A 477 -18.60 8.36 -6.27
N PHE A 478 -18.58 9.46 -5.50
CA PHE A 478 -19.39 9.53 -4.29
C PHE A 478 -20.87 9.64 -4.68
N PRO A 479 -21.78 8.94 -3.99
CA PRO A 479 -23.19 9.05 -4.25
C PRO A 479 -23.71 10.45 -3.89
N ASP A 480 -24.82 10.85 -4.50
CA ASP A 480 -25.46 12.14 -4.24
C ASP A 480 -25.77 12.30 -2.74
N TYR A 481 -25.42 13.47 -2.20
CA TYR A 481 -25.78 13.88 -0.86
C TYR A 481 -25.95 15.39 -0.76
N LYS A 482 -26.80 15.83 0.19
CA LYS A 482 -26.94 17.24 0.57
C LYS A 482 -25.89 17.59 1.64
N PRO A 483 -24.87 18.41 1.33
CA PRO A 483 -23.85 18.81 2.29
C PRO A 483 -24.46 19.61 3.45
N LEU A 484 -23.89 19.45 4.64
CA LEU A 484 -24.30 20.21 5.83
C LEU A 484 -23.65 21.60 5.88
N ARG A 485 -22.52 21.76 5.19
CA ARG A 485 -21.81 23.02 4.93
C ARG A 485 -21.05 22.90 3.63
N LYS A 486 -20.39 23.98 3.20
CA LYS A 486 -19.51 23.95 2.03
C LYS A 486 -18.49 22.81 2.20
N PRO A 487 -18.52 21.76 1.34
CA PRO A 487 -17.62 20.63 1.49
C PRO A 487 -16.19 21.01 1.11
N PRO A 488 -15.19 20.21 1.52
CA PRO A 488 -13.85 20.26 0.95
C PRO A 488 -13.88 20.03 -0.57
N GLU A 489 -12.79 20.38 -1.27
CA GLU A 489 -12.69 20.10 -2.70
C GLU A 489 -12.82 18.58 -2.99
N PRO A 490 -13.39 18.19 -4.14
CA PRO A 490 -13.48 16.80 -4.60
C PRO A 490 -12.20 15.97 -4.43
N ALA A 491 -11.06 16.54 -4.84
CA ALA A 491 -9.76 15.89 -4.74
C ALA A 491 -9.38 15.54 -3.29
N PHE A 492 -9.76 16.38 -2.32
CA PHE A 492 -9.53 16.14 -0.91
C PHE A 492 -10.35 14.96 -0.40
N LEU A 493 -11.64 14.89 -0.73
CA LEU A 493 -12.50 13.77 -0.32
C LEU A 493 -12.02 12.44 -0.93
N LEU A 494 -11.68 12.43 -2.22
CA LEU A 494 -11.09 11.25 -2.88
C LEU A 494 -9.77 10.83 -2.23
N SER A 495 -8.94 11.80 -1.84
CA SER A 495 -7.66 11.54 -1.18
C SER A 495 -7.80 10.93 0.20
N VAL A 496 -8.80 11.39 0.97
CA VAL A 496 -9.15 10.81 2.27
C VAL A 496 -9.75 9.42 2.09
N ALA A 497 -10.70 9.22 1.17
CA ALA A 497 -11.29 7.89 0.91
C ALA A 497 -10.22 6.87 0.47
N ARG A 498 -9.31 7.27 -0.40
CA ARG A 498 -8.14 6.47 -0.80
C ARG A 498 -7.31 6.05 0.40
N GLN A 499 -7.05 6.96 1.33
CA GLN A 499 -6.16 6.69 2.46
C GLN A 499 -6.85 5.95 3.62
N GLU A 500 -8.13 6.19 3.84
CA GLU A 500 -8.90 5.64 4.95
C GLU A 500 -9.41 4.22 4.67
N SER A 501 -9.97 3.99 3.48
CA SER A 501 -10.62 2.72 3.15
C SER A 501 -10.15 2.10 1.84
N GLU A 502 -9.36 2.82 1.04
CA GLU A 502 -9.11 2.48 -0.36
C GLU A 502 -10.45 2.25 -1.11
N PHE A 503 -11.44 3.11 -0.83
CA PHE A 503 -12.80 3.09 -1.38
C PHE A 503 -13.68 1.90 -0.94
N ASN A 504 -13.31 1.20 0.13
CA ASN A 504 -14.15 0.14 0.68
C ASN A 504 -15.28 0.72 1.56
N THR A 505 -16.51 0.63 1.08
CA THR A 505 -17.71 1.14 1.75
C THR A 505 -18.16 0.29 2.94
N GLY A 506 -17.78 -1.00 2.99
CA GLY A 506 -18.20 -1.96 4.00
C GLY A 506 -17.17 -2.24 5.10
N ILE A 507 -16.13 -1.42 5.24
CA ILE A 507 -15.02 -1.67 6.18
C ILE A 507 -15.24 -1.05 7.56
N VAL A 508 -14.92 -1.82 8.60
CA VAL A 508 -14.87 -1.37 9.99
C VAL A 508 -13.44 -1.51 10.50
N SER A 509 -12.81 -0.43 10.95
CA SER A 509 -11.48 -0.51 11.56
C SER A 509 -11.55 -1.21 12.91
N ARG A 510 -10.39 -1.66 13.39
CA ARG A 510 -10.25 -2.19 14.76
C ARG A 510 -10.71 -1.21 15.84
N ALA A 511 -10.57 0.10 15.60
CA ALA A 511 -11.01 1.15 16.52
C ALA A 511 -12.52 1.45 16.41
N GLY A 512 -13.21 0.86 15.42
CA GLY A 512 -14.64 1.05 15.18
C GLY A 512 -14.99 2.18 14.21
N ALA A 513 -14.01 2.70 13.45
CA ALA A 513 -14.27 3.62 12.34
C ALA A 513 -14.99 2.90 11.20
N ARG A 514 -15.95 3.56 10.53
CA ARG A 514 -16.88 2.88 9.60
C ARG A 514 -16.92 3.52 8.22
N GLY A 515 -17.02 2.67 7.20
CA GLY A 515 -17.34 3.04 5.83
C GLY A 515 -16.21 3.73 5.07
N ILE A 516 -16.57 4.30 3.92
CA ILE A 516 -15.62 4.80 2.90
C ILE A 516 -14.66 5.87 3.42
N LEU A 517 -15.10 6.73 4.34
CA LEU A 517 -14.27 7.78 4.94
C LEU A 517 -13.90 7.48 6.40
N GLN A 518 -14.13 6.26 6.87
CA GLN A 518 -13.77 5.79 8.22
C GLN A 518 -14.23 6.76 9.33
N VAL A 519 -15.53 7.07 9.34
CA VAL A 519 -16.13 7.93 10.36
C VAL A 519 -16.24 7.18 11.68
N MET A 520 -15.67 7.74 12.75
CA MET A 520 -15.84 7.23 14.11
C MET A 520 -17.26 7.51 14.63
N PRO A 521 -17.90 6.61 15.39
CA PRO A 521 -19.22 6.86 15.98
C PRO A 521 -19.27 8.12 16.87
N VAL A 522 -18.19 8.41 17.61
CA VAL A 522 -18.10 9.63 18.44
C VAL A 522 -18.04 10.92 17.59
N THR A 523 -17.38 10.85 16.44
CA THR A 523 -17.31 11.93 15.46
C THR A 523 -18.68 12.16 14.82
N ALA A 524 -19.35 11.09 14.39
CA ALA A 524 -20.69 11.17 13.84
C ALA A 524 -21.69 11.81 14.82
N LYS A 525 -21.62 11.45 16.12
CA LYS A 525 -22.45 12.07 17.16
C LYS A 525 -22.17 13.56 17.32
N HIS A 526 -20.90 13.99 17.30
CA HIS A 526 -20.55 15.41 17.35
C HIS A 526 -21.17 16.17 16.17
N VAL A 527 -20.94 15.70 14.94
CA VAL A 527 -21.53 16.33 13.74
C VAL A 527 -23.05 16.37 13.84
N CYS A 528 -23.69 15.28 14.26
CA CYS A 528 -25.15 15.27 14.37
C CYS A 528 -25.67 16.30 15.37
N ASN A 529 -24.97 16.49 16.49
CA ASN A 529 -25.30 17.50 17.49
C ASN A 529 -25.07 18.92 16.97
N ASP A 530 -23.89 19.19 16.38
CA ASP A 530 -23.49 20.52 15.88
C ASP A 530 -24.47 21.02 14.79
N TYR A 531 -24.91 20.11 13.92
CA TYR A 531 -25.84 20.41 12.83
C TYR A 531 -27.30 20.14 13.15
N LYS A 532 -27.61 19.71 14.39
CA LYS A 532 -28.98 19.44 14.87
C LYS A 532 -29.76 18.46 13.96
N ILE A 533 -29.10 17.39 13.53
CA ILE A 533 -29.71 16.32 12.71
C ILE A 533 -29.84 15.01 13.48
N LYS A 534 -30.79 14.17 13.08
CA LYS A 534 -30.94 12.82 13.64
C LYS A 534 -29.67 11.99 13.37
N CYS A 535 -29.14 11.35 14.42
CA CYS A 535 -27.96 10.50 14.34
C CYS A 535 -28.33 9.03 14.16
N GLU A 536 -27.97 8.43 13.02
CA GLU A 536 -28.25 7.03 12.66
C GLU A 536 -26.94 6.26 12.44
N LEU A 537 -26.28 5.83 13.52
CA LEU A 537 -24.93 5.24 13.45
C LEU A 537 -24.83 3.94 12.63
N GLY A 538 -25.94 3.22 12.44
CA GLY A 538 -25.98 2.03 11.57
C GLY A 538 -25.74 2.38 10.10
N ARG A 539 -26.26 3.53 9.66
CA ARG A 539 -26.13 4.04 8.28
C ARG A 539 -24.69 4.40 7.91
N LEU A 540 -23.79 4.59 8.88
CA LEU A 540 -22.37 4.82 8.59
C LEU A 540 -21.72 3.71 7.77
N LEU A 541 -22.24 2.47 7.83
CA LEU A 541 -21.69 1.33 7.09
C LEU A 541 -22.53 0.97 5.86
N THR A 542 -23.85 1.17 5.92
CA THR A 542 -24.79 0.70 4.88
C THR A 542 -25.22 1.80 3.91
N ASP A 543 -24.88 3.06 4.18
CA ASP A 543 -25.28 4.21 3.39
C ASP A 543 -24.08 5.15 3.18
N GLU A 544 -23.50 5.04 1.99
CA GLU A 544 -22.33 5.82 1.60
C GLU A 544 -22.63 7.33 1.53
N SER A 545 -23.84 7.74 1.14
CA SER A 545 -24.25 9.16 1.14
C SER A 545 -24.28 9.71 2.56
N TYR A 546 -24.78 8.95 3.53
CA TYR A 546 -24.79 9.35 4.94
C TYR A 546 -23.36 9.42 5.52
N ASN A 547 -22.50 8.44 5.20
CA ASN A 547 -21.09 8.45 5.59
C ASN A 547 -20.37 9.70 5.06
N THR A 548 -20.52 9.97 3.77
CA THR A 548 -19.91 11.10 3.06
C THR A 548 -20.44 12.45 3.55
N LYS A 549 -21.74 12.55 3.81
CA LYS A 549 -22.36 13.76 4.39
C LYS A 549 -21.75 14.12 5.74
N LEU A 550 -21.61 13.16 6.64
CA LEU A 550 -21.05 13.42 7.98
C LEU A 550 -19.54 13.68 7.94
N SER A 551 -18.80 12.90 7.15
CA SER A 551 -17.36 13.07 7.02
C SER A 551 -17.01 14.40 6.37
N SER A 552 -17.65 14.76 5.25
CA SER A 552 -17.37 16.04 4.57
C SER A 552 -17.64 17.24 5.47
N ALA A 553 -18.71 17.21 6.26
CA ALA A 553 -19.00 18.23 7.26
C ALA A 553 -17.91 18.30 8.33
N TYR A 554 -17.53 17.16 8.90
CA TYR A 554 -16.49 17.09 9.93
C TYR A 554 -15.13 17.59 9.40
N ILE A 555 -14.73 17.20 8.19
CA ILE A 555 -13.48 17.67 7.57
C ILE A 555 -13.53 19.19 7.41
N ALA A 556 -14.63 19.72 6.87
CA ALA A 556 -14.78 21.16 6.69
C ALA A 556 -14.75 21.93 8.02
N ASP A 557 -15.35 21.39 9.09
CA ASP A 557 -15.27 21.95 10.44
C ASP A 557 -13.83 22.00 10.95
N ARG A 558 -13.06 20.92 10.77
CA ARG A 558 -11.64 20.86 11.18
C ARG A 558 -10.79 21.83 10.37
N MET A 559 -11.05 21.97 9.07
CA MET A 559 -10.34 22.93 8.23
C MET A 559 -10.62 24.37 8.67
N GLU A 560 -11.88 24.72 8.95
CA GLU A 560 -12.23 26.05 9.48
C GLU A 560 -11.60 26.31 10.85
N GLU A 561 -11.68 25.35 11.78
CA GLU A 561 -11.09 25.45 13.11
C GLU A 561 -9.60 25.79 13.08
N PHE A 562 -8.87 25.25 12.10
CA PHE A 562 -7.43 25.50 11.92
C PHE A 562 -7.13 26.60 10.90
N GLY A 563 -8.06 27.51 10.61
CA GLY A 563 -7.84 28.66 9.73
C GLY A 563 -7.52 28.27 8.29
N GLY A 564 -8.06 27.14 7.83
CA GLY A 564 -7.86 26.61 6.50
C GLY A 564 -6.60 25.76 6.30
N SER A 565 -5.83 25.46 7.35
CA SER A 565 -4.60 24.64 7.25
C SER A 565 -4.92 23.19 6.91
N TYR A 566 -4.42 22.70 5.77
CA TYR A 566 -4.58 21.29 5.39
C TYR A 566 -3.79 20.37 6.32
N VAL A 567 -2.57 20.77 6.69
CA VAL A 567 -1.69 20.03 7.61
C VAL A 567 -2.40 19.77 8.95
N LEU A 568 -2.93 20.81 9.59
CA LEU A 568 -3.62 20.69 10.87
C LEU A 568 -4.99 20.03 10.74
N GLY A 569 -5.73 20.31 9.67
CA GLY A 569 -7.01 19.66 9.37
C GLY A 569 -6.88 18.14 9.25
N LEU A 570 -5.89 17.67 8.48
CA LEU A 570 -5.59 16.25 8.31
C LEU A 570 -5.06 15.60 9.60
N ALA A 571 -4.18 16.29 10.33
CA ALA A 571 -3.71 15.81 11.63
C ALA A 571 -4.88 15.69 12.63
N GLY A 572 -5.79 16.66 12.63
CA GLY A 572 -6.99 16.66 13.46
C GLY A 572 -8.04 15.62 13.04
N TYR A 573 -8.13 15.31 11.75
CA TYR A 573 -8.99 14.23 11.26
C TYR A 573 -8.51 12.87 11.75
N ASN A 574 -7.21 12.57 11.57
CA ASN A 574 -6.64 11.26 11.87
C ASN A 574 -6.36 11.04 13.37
N ALA A 575 -5.80 12.03 14.08
CA ALA A 575 -5.43 11.90 15.49
C ALA A 575 -6.41 12.58 16.46
N GLY A 576 -7.43 13.27 15.94
CA GLY A 576 -8.36 14.09 16.70
C GLY A 576 -7.88 15.54 16.88
N PRO A 577 -8.78 16.54 16.89
CA PRO A 577 -8.42 17.95 16.97
C PRO A 577 -7.73 18.32 18.28
N GLY A 578 -8.02 17.60 19.37
CA GLY A 578 -7.31 17.76 20.65
C GLY A 578 -5.81 17.47 20.54
N ARG A 579 -5.42 16.46 19.74
CA ARG A 579 -4.00 16.14 19.47
C ARG A 579 -3.35 17.20 18.60
N ALA A 580 -4.02 17.66 17.54
CA ALA A 580 -3.51 18.76 16.72
C ALA A 580 -3.23 20.01 17.57
N ARG A 581 -4.18 20.43 18.43
CA ARG A 581 -3.97 21.55 19.38
C ARG A 581 -2.85 21.29 20.37
N GLN A 582 -2.71 20.06 20.86
CA GLN A 582 -1.61 19.69 21.73
C GLN A 582 -0.26 19.84 21.02
N TRP A 583 -0.14 19.37 19.78
CA TRP A 583 1.10 19.49 19.01
C TRP A 583 1.42 20.94 18.66
N ILE A 584 0.43 21.78 18.34
CA ILE A 584 0.64 23.23 18.21
C ILE A 584 1.35 23.79 19.45
N ARG A 585 0.87 23.45 20.65
CA ARG A 585 1.50 23.92 21.91
C ARG A 585 2.90 23.34 22.16
N GLN A 586 3.15 22.10 21.73
CA GLN A 586 4.39 21.37 22.05
C GLN A 586 5.51 21.59 21.03
N ILE A 587 5.18 21.79 19.76
CA ILE A 587 6.15 21.87 18.66
C ILE A 587 6.01 23.14 17.82
N GLY A 588 5.10 24.06 18.17
CA GLY A 588 4.84 25.31 17.45
C GLY A 588 3.66 25.23 16.50
N ASP A 589 3.14 26.38 16.07
CA ASP A 589 2.04 26.47 15.10
C ASP A 589 2.61 26.43 13.66
N PRO A 590 2.27 25.45 12.81
CA PRO A 590 2.77 25.38 11.44
C PRO A 590 2.25 26.54 10.57
N ARG A 591 1.30 27.34 11.06
CA ARG A 591 0.80 28.56 10.40
C ARG A 591 1.63 29.80 10.74
N ASP A 592 2.65 29.68 11.58
CA ASP A 592 3.60 30.75 11.83
C ASP A 592 4.74 30.73 10.81
N ALA A 593 5.10 31.90 10.29
CA ALA A 593 6.11 32.02 9.23
C ALA A 593 7.50 31.47 9.59
N LEU A 594 7.81 31.35 10.89
CA LEU A 594 9.08 30.85 11.40
C LEU A 594 9.14 29.31 11.48
N ILE A 595 8.03 28.62 11.23
CA ILE A 595 7.94 27.16 11.33
C ILE A 595 7.83 26.58 9.93
N ASP A 596 8.82 25.76 9.55
CA ASP A 596 8.80 24.97 8.33
C ASP A 596 7.75 23.85 8.46
N GLU A 597 6.79 23.79 7.54
CA GLU A 597 5.67 22.86 7.57
C GLU A 597 6.12 21.41 7.38
N ILE A 598 7.17 21.19 6.59
CA ILE A 598 7.72 19.87 6.31
C ILE A 598 8.37 19.35 7.60
N ASP A 599 9.16 20.18 8.28
CA ASP A 599 9.70 19.83 9.59
C ASP A 599 8.60 19.64 10.64
N TRP A 600 7.54 20.45 10.60
CA TRP A 600 6.42 20.28 11.52
C TRP A 600 5.73 18.92 11.33
N ILE A 601 5.51 18.50 10.08
CA ILE A 601 5.00 17.17 9.75
C ILE A 601 5.95 16.09 10.29
N GLU A 602 7.26 16.24 10.09
CA GLU A 602 8.25 15.28 10.59
C GLU A 602 8.33 15.21 12.12
N ARG A 603 7.90 16.26 12.82
CA ARG A 603 7.81 16.32 14.30
C ARG A 603 6.54 15.72 14.88
N ILE A 604 5.55 15.33 14.06
CA ILE A 604 4.35 14.63 14.54
C ILE A 604 4.78 13.32 15.22
N PRO A 605 4.58 13.13 16.54
CA PRO A 605 5.11 11.98 17.27
C PRO A 605 4.47 10.65 16.87
N PHE A 606 3.25 10.71 16.31
CA PHE A 606 2.53 9.54 15.86
C PHE A 606 2.96 9.23 14.42
N TRP A 607 3.71 8.15 14.27
CA TRP A 607 4.18 7.66 12.97
C TRP A 607 3.03 7.54 11.95
N GLU A 608 1.87 7.05 12.40
CA GLU A 608 0.69 6.84 11.56
C GLU A 608 0.17 8.18 11.02
N THR A 609 -0.06 9.15 11.90
CA THR A 609 -0.54 10.49 11.54
C THR A 609 0.46 11.26 10.68
N ARG A 610 1.76 11.16 10.98
CA ARG A 610 2.81 11.79 10.16
C ARG A 610 2.75 11.33 8.71
N ASN A 611 2.65 10.01 8.48
CA ASN A 611 2.53 9.49 7.13
C ASN A 611 1.17 9.78 6.51
N TYR A 612 0.10 9.75 7.31
CA TYR A 612 -1.25 10.07 6.85
C TYR A 612 -1.29 11.47 6.24
N VAL A 613 -0.80 12.48 6.96
CA VAL A 613 -0.77 13.87 6.46
C VAL A 613 0.00 13.98 5.15
N ALA A 614 1.22 13.44 5.09
CA ALA A 614 2.04 13.48 3.87
C ALA A 614 1.37 12.75 2.69
N LYS A 615 0.80 11.56 2.92
CA LYS A 615 0.13 10.79 1.87
C LYS A 615 -1.13 11.47 1.36
N VAL A 616 -1.97 12.01 2.23
CA VAL A 616 -3.20 12.68 1.80
C VAL A 616 -2.89 13.96 1.04
N LEU A 617 -1.92 14.76 1.50
CA LEU A 617 -1.46 15.95 0.76
C LEU A 617 -0.94 15.61 -0.64
N SER A 618 -0.23 14.49 -0.78
CA SER A 618 0.22 13.98 -2.07
C SER A 618 -0.95 13.53 -2.95
N ASN A 619 -1.85 12.73 -2.38
CA ASN A 619 -3.03 12.23 -3.08
C ASN A 619 -3.90 13.38 -3.62
N ILE A 620 -3.99 14.51 -2.91
CA ILE A 620 -4.78 15.67 -3.35
C ILE A 620 -4.28 16.14 -4.71
N GLN A 621 -2.97 16.25 -4.91
CA GLN A 621 -2.39 16.69 -6.19
C GLN A 621 -2.72 15.71 -7.30
N MET A 622 -2.59 14.40 -7.02
CA MET A 622 -2.90 13.35 -7.99
C MET A 622 -4.38 13.34 -8.36
N TYR A 623 -5.28 13.55 -7.40
CA TYR A 623 -6.71 13.60 -7.69
C TYR A 623 -7.14 14.88 -8.40
N ARG A 624 -6.53 16.04 -8.11
CA ARG A 624 -6.73 17.25 -8.92
C ARG A 624 -6.35 16.99 -10.38
N ALA A 625 -5.25 16.27 -10.61
CA ALA A 625 -4.83 15.89 -11.96
C ALA A 625 -5.80 14.90 -12.63
N ARG A 626 -6.28 13.89 -11.90
CA ARG A 626 -7.32 12.96 -12.37
C ARG A 626 -8.64 13.65 -12.70
N LEU A 627 -9.00 14.68 -11.92
CA LEU A 627 -10.19 15.50 -12.15
C LEU A 627 -9.98 16.56 -13.25
N GLY A 628 -8.83 16.55 -13.94
CA GLY A 628 -8.54 17.44 -15.06
C GLY A 628 -8.33 18.90 -14.67
N GLU A 629 -8.08 19.21 -13.40
CA GLU A 629 -7.74 20.57 -12.98
C GLU A 629 -6.46 21.05 -13.68
N ALA A 630 -6.40 22.35 -13.99
CA ALA A 630 -5.19 22.97 -14.49
C ALA A 630 -4.20 23.19 -13.33
N GLN A 631 -2.91 22.97 -13.57
CA GLN A 631 -1.85 23.14 -12.56
C GLN A 631 -2.18 22.41 -11.23
N PRO A 632 -2.50 21.10 -11.27
CA PRO A 632 -2.91 20.32 -10.11
C PRO A 632 -1.82 20.15 -9.05
N LEU A 633 -0.53 20.20 -9.41
CA LEU A 633 0.57 20.16 -8.46
C LEU A 633 0.79 21.54 -7.87
N ARG A 634 0.23 21.79 -6.69
CA ARG A 634 0.36 23.03 -5.91
C ARG A 634 0.53 22.74 -4.42
N LEU A 635 1.38 21.76 -4.13
CA LEU A 635 1.59 21.24 -2.77
C LEU A 635 2.21 22.29 -1.83
N GLU A 636 3.15 23.11 -2.31
CA GLU A 636 3.71 24.22 -1.54
C GLU A 636 2.63 25.23 -1.11
N ASP A 637 1.67 25.55 -2.00
CA ASP A 637 0.55 26.44 -1.68
C ASP A 637 -0.38 25.80 -0.64
N ASP A 638 -0.68 24.50 -0.75
CA ASP A 638 -1.52 23.79 0.24
C ASP A 638 -0.86 23.73 1.63
N LEU A 639 0.47 23.61 1.69
CA LEU A 639 1.22 23.67 2.94
C LEU A 639 1.14 25.07 3.57
N MET A 640 1.27 26.12 2.76
CA MET A 640 1.32 27.52 3.22
C MET A 640 -0.05 28.20 3.35
N ARG A 641 -1.13 27.56 2.88
CA ARG A 641 -2.49 28.13 2.75
C ARG A 641 -2.97 28.97 3.94
N ALA A 642 -2.71 28.53 5.16
CA ALA A 642 -3.15 29.23 6.38
C ALA A 642 -2.17 30.31 6.87
N LYS A 643 -0.90 30.29 6.44
CA LYS A 643 0.07 31.36 6.74
C LYS A 643 -0.32 32.65 6.04
N GLU A 644 -0.78 32.54 4.79
CA GLU A 644 -1.21 33.69 3.99
C GLU A 644 -2.44 34.36 4.60
N HIS A 645 -3.42 33.58 5.05
CA HIS A 645 -4.58 34.07 5.80
C HIS A 645 -4.18 34.79 7.10
N LYS A 646 -3.32 34.20 7.93
CA LYS A 646 -2.86 34.81 9.19
C LYS A 646 -2.03 36.10 8.96
N ARG A 647 -1.28 36.18 7.86
CA ARG A 647 -0.59 37.41 7.42
C ARG A 647 -1.57 38.50 6.99
N ALA A 648 -2.63 38.14 6.26
CA ALA A 648 -3.68 39.08 5.88
C ALA A 648 -4.43 39.61 7.12
N GLU A 649 -4.85 38.74 8.03
CA GLU A 649 -5.53 39.13 9.28
C GLU A 649 -4.65 40.06 10.14
N LYS A 650 -3.34 39.79 10.26
CA LYS A 650 -2.41 40.68 10.99
C LYS A 650 -2.20 42.04 10.32
N ARG A 651 -2.34 42.14 8.98
CA ARG A 651 -2.24 43.41 8.24
C ARG A 651 -3.49 44.28 8.38
N PHE A 652 -4.64 43.67 8.67
CA PHE A 652 -5.93 44.35 8.78
C PHE A 652 -6.49 44.37 10.21
N ALA A 653 -5.70 43.98 11.22
CA ALA A 653 -6.09 44.06 12.62
C ALA A 653 -6.18 45.55 13.05
N PRO A 654 -7.28 45.99 13.71
CA PRO A 654 -7.40 47.35 14.21
C PRO A 654 -6.27 47.62 15.21
N GLY A 655 -5.30 48.47 14.83
CA GLY A 655 -4.13 48.80 15.65
C GLY A 655 -2.76 48.51 15.01
N SER A 656 -2.69 47.84 13.86
CA SER A 656 -1.43 47.78 13.09
C SER A 656 -1.17 49.13 12.42
N LYS A 657 -0.45 50.03 13.11
CA LYS A 657 0.10 51.24 12.50
C LYS A 657 0.95 50.81 11.30
N GLY A 658 0.46 51.10 10.10
CA GLY A 658 1.27 50.98 8.89
C GLY A 658 2.51 51.84 9.06
N LEU A 659 3.69 51.22 8.95
CA LEU A 659 4.92 51.95 8.74
C LEU A 659 4.78 52.62 7.36
N GLN A 660 4.41 53.90 7.35
CA GLN A 660 4.64 54.75 6.19
C GLN A 660 6.16 54.92 6.06
N VAL A 661 6.72 54.31 5.03
CA VAL A 661 8.07 54.63 4.57
C VAL A 661 8.01 56.03 3.99
N SER A 662 8.58 57.00 4.70
CA SER A 662 8.81 58.34 4.17
C SER A 662 9.82 58.26 3.03
N ALA A 663 9.41 58.64 1.83
CA ALA A 663 10.34 58.97 0.76
C ALA A 663 11.09 60.25 1.15
N GLY A 664 12.42 60.16 1.25
CA GLY A 664 13.30 61.31 1.43
C GLY A 664 13.45 62.12 0.15
N LYS A 665 13.67 63.43 0.31
CA LYS A 665 14.23 64.33 -0.72
C LYS A 665 15.68 64.00 -1.00
#